data_AF-A0A3S4HPL7-F1
#
_entry.id   AF-A0A3S4HPL7-F1
#
_cell.length_a   1.000
_cell.length_b   1.000
_cell.length_c   1.000
_cell.angle_alpha   90.00
_cell.angle_beta   90.00
_cell.angle_gamma   90.00
#
_symmetry.space_group_name_H-M   'P 1'
#
loop_
_entity.id
_entity.type
_entity.pdbx_description
1 polymer ?
#
loop_
_entity_poly.entity_id
_entity_poly.type
_entity_poly.pdbx_seq_one_letter_code
_entity_poly.pdbx_strand_id
1 'polypeptide(L)'
;MVGYNVAGNLSNVYATGNVISTGQGANGTYYGSYYIGGLVGYVGSGNITHSYATGNVTATALIQGAGGLVGEAVAGTYTNDYASGNVTATQAGYSSAPTYVGGLIGYPGATLVNTYSVGNVSVSAGTTNYGGLTGAATTITGSSFWDTTTSGRATDPSTHAVGMNTANMQTQANFTSATTANGNTNPAWDFSTVWKMGTGAYLYPVFQTANGPTSTPGPTTPVVAAVYYPLTLSNFSASNKVYDGTAAASGITANLAGILPGQTVGLSSLSGNFVDKNVGNGKTITLNSTPTLAGANAGNYLLAPYVVNAFSANITPLAITVSATGQNKTYDGTVHDTVTLSSSGVLAGDAVNFSDTSATFANKNVGNAKTVSVSGISASGADAGNYTINSTATTSANITPLAITVSATGQNKTYDATVNDAVTLSSSGVLAGDAVNFADTSATFANKNVGNAKTVSVSGISASGADAGNYTLNNSTATTSANITPLAITVSATGQNKTYDATVNASVTLSSSGVLAGDTVNFADTSAAFNNKNVGNAKPVSVAGISASGADAGNYTLSNNTATTSANITPLAITVNAAGQNKTYDGTVNDTVTLSSSGVLAGDTVNFSDTSATFANKNVGNAKTVSVSGISASGADAGNYTINSTATTSANITPLAITVSATGQNKTYDATVNDTVTLSSSGVLAGDAVNFSDTSATFANKNVGNAKTVSVSGISASGADAGNYTLNNSTATTSANITPLAITVSATGQNKTYDATVNASVTLSSSGVLAGDTVNFADTSAAFNNKNVGNAKPVSVAGISASGADAGNYTLNNNTATTSANITPLAITVNATGQNKTYDGTVNDTVTLSSSGVLAGDAVNFSDTSATFANKNVATPKPSRYRASPPARRRRQLHHQ
;
A
#
# COMPACT_ATOMS: atom_id res chain seq x y z
N MET A 1 -12.00 -84.27 -25.28
CA MET A 1 -10.96 -85.33 -25.38
C MET A 1 -9.57 -84.77 -25.62
N VAL A 2 -9.32 -84.00 -26.69
CA VAL A 2 -8.00 -83.40 -26.99
C VAL A 2 -8.06 -81.87 -26.85
N GLY A 3 -7.07 -81.24 -26.21
CA GLY A 3 -7.03 -79.79 -26.07
C GLY A 3 -6.69 -79.07 -27.38
N TYR A 4 -5.56 -79.45 -27.98
CA TYR A 4 -5.01 -78.83 -29.18
C TYR A 4 -4.44 -79.91 -30.10
N ASN A 5 -4.97 -80.04 -31.32
CA ASN A 5 -4.58 -81.06 -32.29
C ASN A 5 -4.02 -80.40 -33.57
N VAL A 6 -2.71 -80.52 -33.82
CA VAL A 6 -2.09 -79.87 -34.99
C VAL A 6 -2.52 -80.54 -36.30
N ALA A 7 -2.37 -81.86 -36.42
CA ALA A 7 -2.55 -82.60 -37.68
C ALA A 7 -2.91 -84.09 -37.48
N GLY A 8 -3.25 -84.52 -36.26
CA GLY A 8 -3.59 -85.91 -35.96
C GLY A 8 -5.00 -86.26 -36.41
N ASN A 9 -5.17 -87.39 -37.09
CA ASN A 9 -6.51 -87.89 -37.44
C ASN A 9 -7.18 -88.55 -36.23
N LEU A 10 -8.47 -88.27 -36.04
CA LEU A 10 -9.32 -88.88 -35.01
C LEU A 10 -10.36 -89.78 -35.69
N SER A 11 -10.52 -91.00 -35.19
CA SER A 11 -11.44 -91.97 -35.78
C SER A 11 -12.04 -92.89 -34.72
N ASN A 12 -13.37 -93.07 -34.75
CA ASN A 12 -14.11 -93.92 -33.80
C ASN A 12 -13.94 -93.51 -32.32
N VAL A 13 -13.78 -92.21 -32.04
CA VAL A 13 -13.54 -91.66 -30.69
C VAL A 13 -14.72 -90.85 -30.19
N TYR A 14 -14.91 -90.77 -28.87
CA TYR A 14 -16.07 -90.07 -28.30
C TYR A 14 -15.82 -89.42 -26.95
N ALA A 15 -16.67 -88.47 -26.59
CA ALA A 15 -16.63 -87.75 -25.31
C ALA A 15 -18.05 -87.51 -24.75
N THR A 16 -18.36 -88.13 -23.61
CA THR A 16 -19.67 -88.01 -22.94
C THR A 16 -19.68 -87.03 -21.76
N GLY A 17 -18.52 -86.64 -21.25
CA GLY A 17 -18.38 -85.70 -20.13
C GLY A 17 -18.56 -84.24 -20.56
N ASN A 18 -19.21 -83.44 -19.72
CA ASN A 18 -19.38 -82.00 -19.95
C ASN A 18 -18.01 -81.29 -19.99
N VAL A 19 -17.85 -80.31 -20.88
CA VAL A 19 -16.64 -79.48 -20.99
C VAL A 19 -16.99 -78.04 -20.62
N ILE A 20 -16.40 -77.53 -19.55
CA ILE A 20 -16.73 -76.22 -18.99
C ILE A 20 -15.47 -75.35 -18.96
N SER A 21 -15.56 -74.11 -19.45
CA SER A 21 -14.53 -73.08 -19.27
C SER A 21 -15.10 -71.85 -18.58
N THR A 22 -14.49 -71.51 -17.45
CA THR A 22 -14.84 -70.36 -16.58
C THR A 22 -13.85 -69.20 -16.65
N GLY A 23 -12.64 -69.42 -17.18
CA GLY A 23 -11.67 -68.39 -17.57
C GLY A 23 -11.08 -67.48 -16.48
N GLN A 24 -11.57 -67.51 -15.24
CA GLN A 24 -10.90 -66.84 -14.13
C GLN A 24 -9.66 -67.63 -13.70
N GLY A 25 -8.50 -66.99 -13.78
CA GLY A 25 -7.35 -67.38 -12.96
C GLY A 25 -7.48 -66.84 -11.53
N ALA A 26 -6.67 -67.37 -10.60
CA ALA A 26 -6.75 -67.07 -9.17
C ALA A 26 -6.59 -65.58 -8.77
N ASN A 27 -6.12 -64.72 -9.69
CA ASN A 27 -5.97 -63.27 -9.50
C ASN A 27 -7.05 -62.44 -10.24
N GLY A 28 -8.17 -63.05 -10.65
CA GLY A 28 -9.23 -62.38 -11.42
C GLY A 28 -8.87 -62.01 -12.87
N THR A 29 -7.66 -62.35 -13.31
CA THR A 29 -7.23 -62.22 -14.71
C THR A 29 -7.98 -63.21 -15.59
N TYR A 30 -8.62 -62.74 -16.66
CA TYR A 30 -9.31 -63.60 -17.63
C TYR A 30 -8.28 -64.28 -18.55
N TYR A 31 -8.02 -65.56 -18.30
CA TYR A 31 -7.27 -66.42 -19.21
C TYR A 31 -8.24 -66.98 -20.25
N GLY A 32 -8.26 -66.37 -21.44
CA GLY A 32 -9.15 -66.75 -22.53
C GLY A 32 -8.88 -68.16 -23.06
N SER A 33 -9.77 -69.10 -22.75
CA SER A 33 -9.85 -70.39 -23.46
C SER A 33 -10.45 -70.17 -24.83
N TYR A 34 -9.65 -69.65 -25.78
CA TYR A 34 -10.16 -69.20 -27.09
C TYR A 34 -11.05 -70.22 -27.81
N TYR A 35 -10.81 -71.51 -27.62
CA TYR A 35 -11.50 -72.61 -28.32
C TYR A 35 -11.91 -73.72 -27.35
N ILE A 36 -13.18 -74.14 -27.41
CA ILE A 36 -13.76 -75.17 -26.55
C ILE A 36 -14.72 -76.08 -27.32
N GLY A 37 -14.52 -77.39 -27.23
CA GLY A 37 -15.48 -78.36 -27.76
C GLY A 37 -15.44 -79.70 -27.03
N GLY A 38 -16.54 -80.45 -27.13
CA GLY A 38 -16.74 -81.69 -26.37
C GLY A 38 -15.68 -82.75 -26.67
N LEU A 39 -15.37 -82.94 -27.96
CA LEU A 39 -14.31 -83.84 -28.41
C LEU A 39 -12.96 -83.13 -28.50
N VAL A 40 -12.87 -81.95 -29.13
CA VAL A 40 -11.61 -81.22 -29.33
C VAL A 40 -11.74 -79.71 -29.10
N GLY A 41 -10.74 -79.07 -28.47
CA GLY A 41 -10.66 -77.62 -28.39
C GLY A 41 -10.33 -76.98 -29.75
N TYR A 42 -9.10 -77.20 -30.23
CA TYR A 42 -8.58 -76.69 -31.52
C TYR A 42 -8.10 -77.83 -32.43
N VAL A 43 -8.36 -77.72 -33.75
CA VAL A 43 -7.81 -78.61 -34.79
C VAL A 43 -7.18 -77.80 -35.93
N GLY A 44 -5.91 -78.07 -36.24
CA GLY A 44 -5.20 -77.44 -37.36
C GLY A 44 -5.56 -78.03 -38.72
N SER A 45 -5.20 -79.29 -38.98
CA SER A 45 -5.43 -79.96 -40.28
C SER A 45 -5.79 -81.45 -40.20
N GLY A 46 -6.07 -81.97 -38.99
CA GLY A 46 -6.45 -83.36 -38.79
C GLY A 46 -7.91 -83.65 -39.16
N ASN A 47 -8.16 -84.80 -39.80
CA ASN A 47 -9.53 -85.26 -40.08
C ASN A 47 -10.18 -85.83 -38.80
N ILE A 48 -11.50 -85.71 -38.70
CA ILE A 48 -12.32 -86.40 -37.69
C ILE A 48 -13.27 -87.34 -38.44
N THR A 49 -13.52 -88.53 -37.90
CA THR A 49 -14.38 -89.53 -38.54
C THR A 49 -15.07 -90.44 -37.52
N HIS A 50 -16.32 -90.82 -37.76
CA HIS A 50 -17.06 -91.77 -36.91
C HIS A 50 -17.04 -91.42 -35.41
N SER A 51 -17.00 -90.13 -35.09
CA SER A 51 -16.68 -89.61 -33.75
C SER A 51 -17.80 -88.71 -33.22
N TYR A 52 -17.95 -88.66 -31.90
CA TYR A 52 -19.10 -87.97 -31.32
C TYR A 52 -18.91 -87.36 -29.93
N ALA A 53 -19.73 -86.36 -29.61
CA ALA A 53 -19.77 -85.72 -28.31
C ALA A 53 -21.21 -85.67 -27.75
N THR A 54 -21.39 -86.06 -26.49
CA THR A 54 -22.69 -86.02 -25.79
C THR A 54 -22.69 -85.17 -24.51
N GLY A 55 -21.51 -84.75 -24.05
CA GLY A 55 -21.39 -83.84 -22.91
C GLY A 55 -21.71 -82.40 -23.30
N ASN A 56 -22.38 -81.66 -22.42
CA ASN A 56 -22.66 -80.24 -22.61
C ASN A 56 -21.37 -79.42 -22.65
N VAL A 57 -21.29 -78.44 -23.54
CA VAL A 57 -20.18 -77.49 -23.67
C VAL A 57 -20.62 -76.14 -23.11
N THR A 58 -19.96 -75.66 -22.06
CA THR A 58 -20.31 -74.41 -21.38
C THR A 58 -19.12 -73.46 -21.32
N ALA A 59 -19.25 -72.29 -21.95
CA ALA A 59 -18.27 -71.23 -21.96
C ALA A 59 -18.83 -69.97 -21.29
N THR A 60 -18.13 -69.47 -20.26
CA THR A 60 -18.54 -68.30 -19.45
C THR A 60 -17.49 -67.18 -19.43
N ALA A 61 -16.53 -67.24 -20.36
CA ALA A 61 -15.38 -66.34 -20.44
C ALA A 61 -15.14 -65.84 -21.88
N LEU A 62 -14.02 -65.14 -22.10
CA LEU A 62 -13.56 -64.74 -23.44
C LEU A 62 -13.29 -65.98 -24.32
N ILE A 63 -14.11 -66.16 -25.35
CA ILE A 63 -14.03 -67.26 -26.33
C ILE A 63 -14.16 -66.74 -27.77
N GLN A 64 -13.46 -67.40 -28.69
CA GLN A 64 -13.64 -67.23 -30.13
C GLN A 64 -14.47 -68.37 -30.73
N GLY A 65 -14.26 -69.63 -30.34
CA GLY A 65 -15.01 -70.78 -30.89
C GLY A 65 -15.54 -71.73 -29.82
N ALA A 66 -16.86 -71.95 -29.78
CA ALA A 66 -17.50 -72.95 -28.93
C ALA A 66 -18.41 -73.88 -29.74
N GLY A 67 -18.15 -75.20 -29.73
CA GLY A 67 -18.96 -76.15 -30.48
C GLY A 67 -19.10 -77.51 -29.82
N GLY A 68 -20.22 -78.20 -30.08
CA GLY A 68 -20.54 -79.46 -29.38
C GLY A 68 -19.50 -80.55 -29.59
N LEU A 69 -18.93 -80.65 -30.81
CA LEU A 69 -17.81 -81.55 -31.13
C LEU A 69 -16.46 -80.81 -31.03
N VAL A 70 -16.32 -79.66 -31.72
CA VAL A 70 -15.04 -78.94 -31.86
C VAL A 70 -15.18 -77.43 -31.65
N GLY A 71 -14.24 -76.81 -30.93
CA GLY A 71 -14.21 -75.36 -30.71
C GLY A 71 -13.83 -74.55 -31.95
N GLU A 72 -12.63 -74.79 -32.48
CA GLU A 72 -12.18 -74.26 -33.78
C GLU A 72 -11.53 -75.38 -34.60
N ALA A 73 -11.79 -75.36 -35.91
CA ALA A 73 -11.14 -76.18 -36.91
C ALA A 73 -10.59 -75.26 -38.00
N VAL A 74 -9.30 -75.33 -38.34
CA VAL A 74 -8.70 -74.50 -39.39
C VAL A 74 -8.78 -75.17 -40.76
N ALA A 75 -8.58 -76.49 -40.83
CA ALA A 75 -8.70 -77.31 -42.02
C ALA A 75 -8.95 -78.80 -41.67
N GLY A 76 -9.28 -79.60 -42.68
CA GLY A 76 -9.55 -81.04 -42.58
C GLY A 76 -10.94 -81.39 -43.13
N THR A 77 -11.27 -82.68 -43.13
CA THR A 77 -12.60 -83.21 -43.49
C THR A 77 -13.18 -84.00 -42.32
N TYR A 78 -14.38 -83.65 -41.88
CA TYR A 78 -15.07 -84.28 -40.74
C TYR A 78 -16.22 -85.13 -41.30
N THR A 79 -16.13 -86.46 -41.15
CA THR A 79 -16.97 -87.43 -41.89
C THR A 79 -17.69 -88.40 -40.98
N ASN A 80 -19.03 -88.41 -41.06
CA ASN A 80 -19.90 -89.21 -40.20
C ASN A 80 -19.66 -88.91 -38.71
N ASP A 81 -19.82 -87.65 -38.29
CA ASP A 81 -19.58 -87.19 -36.90
C ASP A 81 -20.81 -86.50 -36.30
N TYR A 82 -21.01 -86.55 -34.97
CA TYR A 82 -22.18 -85.91 -34.36
C TYR A 82 -22.01 -85.30 -32.96
N ALA A 83 -22.83 -84.29 -32.64
CA ALA A 83 -22.87 -83.63 -31.34
C ALA A 83 -24.28 -83.56 -30.73
N SER A 84 -24.39 -83.87 -29.44
CA SER A 84 -25.68 -84.00 -28.74
C SER A 84 -25.75 -83.28 -27.39
N GLY A 85 -24.62 -82.88 -26.82
CA GLY A 85 -24.59 -81.99 -25.67
C GLY A 85 -24.96 -80.55 -26.05
N ASN A 86 -25.66 -79.85 -25.16
CA ASN A 86 -26.01 -78.44 -25.31
C ASN A 86 -24.74 -77.57 -25.34
N VAL A 87 -24.72 -76.55 -26.19
CA VAL A 87 -23.62 -75.59 -26.32
C VAL A 87 -24.08 -74.24 -25.76
N THR A 88 -23.54 -73.84 -24.62
CA THR A 88 -23.87 -72.56 -23.94
C THR A 88 -22.65 -71.65 -23.94
N ALA A 89 -22.80 -70.45 -24.51
CA ALA A 89 -21.73 -69.49 -24.73
C ALA A 89 -22.13 -68.09 -24.25
N THR A 90 -21.91 -67.83 -22.96
CA THR A 90 -22.22 -66.54 -22.32
C THR A 90 -20.93 -65.75 -22.13
N GLN A 91 -20.62 -64.84 -23.06
CA GLN A 91 -19.44 -63.97 -22.97
C GLN A 91 -19.56 -63.00 -21.79
N ALA A 92 -18.52 -62.94 -20.96
CA ALA A 92 -18.35 -61.95 -19.89
C ALA A 92 -17.23 -60.97 -20.26
N GLY A 93 -17.55 -59.67 -20.30
CA GLY A 93 -16.62 -58.60 -20.68
C GLY A 93 -16.53 -58.36 -22.20
N TYR A 94 -16.02 -57.19 -22.59
CA TYR A 94 -15.88 -56.81 -24.00
C TYR A 94 -14.73 -57.58 -24.69
N SER A 95 -15.06 -58.41 -25.67
CA SER A 95 -14.10 -58.95 -26.65
C SER A 95 -14.02 -58.07 -27.89
N SER A 96 -12.82 -57.82 -28.41
CA SER A 96 -12.60 -57.24 -29.74
C SER A 96 -12.63 -58.30 -30.87
N ALA A 97 -12.57 -59.58 -30.52
CA ALA A 97 -12.69 -60.69 -31.45
C ALA A 97 -14.13 -61.27 -31.46
N PRO A 98 -14.67 -61.64 -32.63
CA PRO A 98 -15.99 -62.25 -32.72
C PRO A 98 -16.04 -63.62 -32.04
N THR A 99 -17.17 -63.93 -31.40
CA THR A 99 -17.47 -65.26 -30.85
C THR A 99 -18.35 -66.04 -31.82
N TYR A 100 -17.92 -67.26 -32.14
CA TYR A 100 -18.55 -68.22 -33.04
C TYR A 100 -19.09 -69.43 -32.25
N VAL A 101 -20.37 -69.76 -32.43
CA VAL A 101 -21.04 -70.82 -31.62
C VAL A 101 -21.91 -71.73 -32.48
N GLY A 102 -21.60 -73.03 -32.55
CA GLY A 102 -22.36 -73.99 -33.37
C GLY A 102 -22.66 -75.31 -32.67
N GLY A 103 -23.75 -75.96 -33.03
CA GLY A 103 -24.15 -77.24 -32.43
C GLY A 103 -23.09 -78.35 -32.59
N LEU A 104 -22.34 -78.36 -33.71
CA LEU A 104 -21.22 -79.27 -33.98
C LEU A 104 -19.87 -78.56 -33.86
N ILE A 105 -19.67 -77.42 -34.56
CA ILE A 105 -18.40 -76.69 -34.55
C ILE A 105 -18.62 -75.20 -34.27
N GLY A 106 -17.80 -74.65 -33.36
CA GLY A 106 -17.76 -73.21 -33.09
C GLY A 106 -17.30 -72.41 -34.30
N TYR A 107 -16.01 -72.41 -34.60
CA TYR A 107 -15.43 -71.73 -35.76
C TYR A 107 -14.89 -72.74 -36.81
N PRO A 108 -15.60 -72.98 -37.93
CA PRO A 108 -15.25 -74.03 -38.90
C PRO A 108 -14.56 -73.59 -40.21
N GLY A 109 -13.32 -74.04 -40.39
CA GLY A 109 -12.62 -74.17 -41.69
C GLY A 109 -12.53 -75.62 -42.22
N ALA A 110 -13.05 -76.60 -41.47
CA ALA A 110 -13.10 -78.00 -41.92
C ALA A 110 -14.33 -78.28 -42.80
N THR A 111 -14.16 -79.13 -43.82
CA THR A 111 -15.26 -79.57 -44.70
C THR A 111 -16.10 -80.65 -44.01
N LEU A 112 -17.43 -80.49 -43.98
CA LEU A 112 -18.33 -81.44 -43.32
C LEU A 112 -18.94 -82.44 -44.31
N VAL A 113 -18.98 -83.71 -43.91
CA VAL A 113 -19.58 -84.83 -44.66
C VAL A 113 -20.45 -85.64 -43.70
N ASN A 114 -21.76 -85.72 -43.98
CA ASN A 114 -22.70 -86.55 -43.21
C ASN A 114 -22.63 -86.34 -41.69
N THR A 115 -22.57 -85.10 -41.24
CA THR A 115 -22.50 -84.76 -39.81
C THR A 115 -23.85 -84.27 -39.26
N TYR A 116 -24.06 -84.33 -37.95
CA TYR A 116 -25.25 -83.68 -37.36
C TYR A 116 -25.10 -83.16 -35.92
N SER A 117 -25.98 -82.23 -35.52
CA SER A 117 -26.09 -81.82 -34.11
C SER A 117 -27.51 -81.60 -33.60
N VAL A 118 -27.73 -81.90 -32.31
CA VAL A 118 -29.06 -81.83 -31.66
C VAL A 118 -29.07 -81.19 -30.27
N GLY A 119 -27.92 -80.75 -29.75
CA GLY A 119 -27.86 -80.00 -28.49
C GLY A 119 -28.38 -78.57 -28.64
N ASN A 120 -29.03 -78.03 -27.60
CA ASN A 120 -29.44 -76.63 -27.51
C ASN A 120 -28.25 -75.69 -27.66
N VAL A 121 -28.30 -74.77 -28.62
CA VAL A 121 -27.29 -73.73 -28.80
C VAL A 121 -27.82 -72.45 -28.15
N SER A 122 -27.12 -71.98 -27.11
CA SER A 122 -27.49 -70.82 -26.31
C SER A 122 -26.33 -69.82 -26.25
N VAL A 123 -26.60 -68.54 -26.51
CA VAL A 123 -25.58 -67.49 -26.64
C VAL A 123 -25.97 -66.22 -25.89
N SER A 124 -24.98 -65.39 -25.51
CA SER A 124 -25.24 -64.03 -25.01
C SER A 124 -26.06 -63.19 -26.01
N ALA A 125 -26.91 -62.31 -25.49
CA ALA A 125 -27.59 -61.31 -26.31
C ALA A 125 -26.56 -60.42 -27.03
N GLY A 126 -26.69 -60.30 -28.35
CA GLY A 126 -25.77 -59.54 -29.20
C GLY A 126 -24.69 -60.36 -29.92
N THR A 127 -24.50 -61.65 -29.60
CA THR A 127 -23.71 -62.56 -30.44
C THR A 127 -24.39 -62.70 -31.81
N THR A 128 -23.65 -62.55 -32.91
CA THR A 128 -24.19 -62.63 -34.28
C THR A 128 -23.83 -63.92 -35.02
N ASN A 129 -22.71 -64.55 -34.66
CA ASN A 129 -22.13 -65.66 -35.42
C ASN A 129 -22.44 -66.98 -34.72
N TYR A 130 -23.65 -67.49 -34.94
CA TYR A 130 -24.09 -68.73 -34.32
C TYR A 130 -25.10 -69.49 -35.19
N GLY A 131 -25.17 -70.81 -35.01
CA GLY A 131 -26.01 -71.68 -35.84
C GLY A 131 -26.31 -73.04 -35.20
N GLY A 132 -27.29 -73.74 -35.78
CA GLY A 132 -27.71 -75.06 -35.30
C GLY A 132 -26.68 -76.16 -35.48
N LEU A 133 -25.77 -76.02 -36.45
CA LEU A 133 -24.65 -76.91 -36.78
C LEU A 133 -23.30 -76.18 -36.64
N THR A 134 -23.19 -74.95 -37.14
CA THR A 134 -21.92 -74.20 -37.27
C THR A 134 -22.03 -72.76 -36.77
N GLY A 135 -20.96 -72.21 -36.19
CA GLY A 135 -20.92 -70.79 -35.80
C GLY A 135 -20.57 -69.82 -36.94
N ALA A 136 -19.97 -70.32 -38.03
CA ALA A 136 -19.73 -69.57 -39.27
C ALA A 136 -19.92 -70.46 -40.50
N ALA A 137 -20.11 -69.84 -41.67
CA ALA A 137 -20.32 -70.56 -42.92
C ALA A 137 -19.09 -71.39 -43.31
N THR A 138 -19.29 -72.66 -43.67
CA THR A 138 -18.23 -73.57 -44.10
C THR A 138 -18.64 -74.47 -45.27
N THR A 139 -17.68 -75.18 -45.84
CA THR A 139 -17.92 -76.13 -46.94
C THR A 139 -18.58 -77.40 -46.41
N ILE A 140 -19.70 -77.80 -47.01
CA ILE A 140 -20.38 -79.07 -46.71
C ILE A 140 -20.52 -79.84 -48.02
N THR A 141 -19.99 -81.05 -48.07
CA THR A 141 -20.05 -81.93 -49.25
C THR A 141 -20.84 -83.19 -48.91
N GLY A 142 -22.03 -83.33 -49.51
CA GLY A 142 -23.09 -84.20 -49.03
C GLY A 142 -24.18 -83.36 -48.34
N SER A 143 -24.84 -83.91 -47.32
CA SER A 143 -25.76 -83.12 -46.47
C SER A 143 -25.47 -83.39 -45.00
N SER A 144 -25.45 -82.32 -44.21
CA SER A 144 -25.26 -82.34 -42.75
C SER A 144 -26.41 -81.58 -42.08
N PHE A 145 -26.81 -81.99 -40.89
CA PHE A 145 -28.14 -81.67 -40.35
C PHE A 145 -28.12 -81.12 -38.93
N TRP A 146 -29.12 -80.32 -38.57
CA TRP A 146 -29.37 -80.02 -37.16
C TRP A 146 -30.84 -80.14 -36.79
N ASP A 147 -31.10 -80.47 -35.54
CA ASP A 147 -32.46 -80.44 -34.98
C ASP A 147 -32.88 -79.00 -34.65
N THR A 148 -33.76 -78.42 -35.47
CA THR A 148 -34.27 -77.04 -35.30
C THR A 148 -35.10 -76.84 -34.04
N THR A 149 -35.61 -77.92 -33.45
CA THR A 149 -36.46 -77.91 -32.26
C THR A 149 -35.62 -77.98 -30.99
N THR A 150 -34.68 -78.92 -30.88
CA THR A 150 -33.83 -79.06 -29.69
C THR A 150 -32.64 -78.09 -29.68
N SER A 151 -32.11 -77.68 -30.83
CA SER A 151 -31.05 -76.66 -30.90
C SER A 151 -31.53 -75.24 -30.52
N GLY A 152 -32.84 -74.99 -30.58
CA GLY A 152 -33.41 -73.65 -30.52
C GLY A 152 -33.06 -72.75 -31.71
N ARG A 153 -32.46 -73.28 -32.78
CA ARG A 153 -32.00 -72.53 -33.96
C ARG A 153 -32.81 -72.88 -35.21
N ALA A 154 -33.50 -71.88 -35.76
CA ALA A 154 -34.21 -72.01 -37.04
C ALA A 154 -33.28 -71.96 -38.27
N THR A 155 -32.03 -71.52 -38.11
CA THR A 155 -31.08 -71.23 -39.19
C THR A 155 -29.66 -71.68 -38.84
N ASP A 156 -28.83 -71.84 -39.86
CA ASP A 156 -27.39 -72.07 -39.75
C ASP A 156 -26.63 -71.17 -40.76
N PRO A 157 -25.42 -70.69 -40.43
CA PRO A 157 -24.58 -69.95 -41.38
C PRO A 157 -24.17 -70.72 -42.64
N SER A 158 -24.10 -72.06 -42.59
CA SER A 158 -23.62 -72.87 -43.71
C SER A 158 -24.76 -73.21 -44.69
N THR A 159 -24.66 -72.71 -45.93
CA THR A 159 -25.73 -72.76 -46.95
C THR A 159 -26.17 -74.15 -47.42
N HIS A 160 -25.42 -75.20 -47.07
CA HIS A 160 -25.69 -76.60 -47.40
C HIS A 160 -25.93 -77.46 -46.14
N ALA A 161 -26.05 -76.84 -44.97
CA ALA A 161 -26.61 -77.48 -43.78
C ALA A 161 -28.13 -77.42 -43.88
N VAL A 162 -28.84 -78.47 -43.46
CA VAL A 162 -30.31 -78.51 -43.50
C VAL A 162 -30.91 -78.71 -42.11
N GLY A 163 -31.78 -77.80 -41.70
CA GLY A 163 -32.50 -77.87 -40.44
C GLY A 163 -33.74 -78.76 -40.54
N MET A 164 -33.83 -79.77 -39.68
CA MET A 164 -34.98 -80.65 -39.56
C MET A 164 -35.55 -80.58 -38.14
N ASN A 165 -36.85 -80.74 -37.94
CA ASN A 165 -37.40 -80.86 -36.59
C ASN A 165 -37.09 -82.25 -35.97
N THR A 166 -37.33 -82.42 -34.67
CA THR A 166 -37.04 -83.68 -33.96
C THR A 166 -37.66 -84.92 -34.60
N ALA A 167 -38.93 -84.89 -35.02
CA ALA A 167 -39.58 -86.04 -35.64
C ALA A 167 -38.91 -86.40 -37.00
N ASN A 168 -38.50 -85.38 -37.77
CA ASN A 168 -37.78 -85.57 -39.02
C ASN A 168 -36.35 -86.11 -38.78
N MET A 169 -35.65 -85.61 -37.75
CA MET A 169 -34.31 -86.08 -37.34
C MET A 169 -34.33 -87.50 -36.75
N GLN A 170 -35.50 -88.00 -36.35
CA GLN A 170 -35.71 -89.37 -35.87
C GLN A 170 -36.23 -90.33 -36.97
N THR A 171 -36.31 -89.87 -38.22
CA THR A 171 -36.84 -90.66 -39.36
C THR A 171 -35.71 -91.04 -40.33
N GLN A 172 -35.33 -92.32 -40.36
CA GLN A 172 -34.21 -92.85 -41.16
C GLN A 172 -34.22 -92.42 -42.65
N ALA A 173 -35.40 -92.39 -43.28
CA ALA A 173 -35.56 -92.04 -44.69
C ALA A 173 -34.99 -90.66 -45.04
N ASN A 174 -34.99 -89.72 -44.08
CA ASN A 174 -34.47 -88.36 -44.25
C ASN A 174 -32.93 -88.28 -44.27
N PHE A 175 -32.24 -89.39 -43.98
CA PHE A 175 -30.79 -89.52 -44.11
C PHE A 175 -30.39 -90.40 -45.30
N THR A 176 -31.26 -91.30 -45.76
CA THR A 176 -30.96 -92.27 -46.83
C THR A 176 -31.51 -91.89 -48.21
N SER A 177 -32.43 -90.93 -48.30
CA SER A 177 -33.11 -90.55 -49.55
C SER A 177 -33.51 -89.08 -49.58
N ALA A 178 -33.82 -88.52 -50.75
CA ALA A 178 -34.37 -87.17 -50.86
C ALA A 178 -35.82 -87.12 -50.34
N THR A 179 -36.12 -86.20 -49.41
CA THR A 179 -37.44 -86.00 -48.83
C THR A 179 -37.74 -84.51 -48.66
N THR A 180 -39.01 -84.13 -48.47
CA THR A 180 -39.37 -82.72 -48.20
C THR A 180 -38.76 -82.22 -46.88
N ALA A 181 -38.44 -83.11 -45.94
CA ALA A 181 -37.83 -82.75 -44.67
C ALA A 181 -36.36 -82.33 -44.81
N ASN A 182 -35.59 -82.99 -45.68
CA ASN A 182 -34.17 -82.69 -45.91
C ASN A 182 -33.94 -81.75 -47.12
N GLY A 183 -34.91 -80.90 -47.44
CA GLY A 183 -34.81 -79.92 -48.53
C GLY A 183 -34.76 -80.54 -49.92
N ASN A 184 -35.30 -81.75 -50.09
CA ASN A 184 -35.24 -82.57 -51.31
C ASN A 184 -33.80 -82.98 -51.73
N THR A 185 -32.83 -82.86 -50.83
CA THR A 185 -31.44 -83.30 -51.06
C THR A 185 -31.31 -84.79 -50.75
N ASN A 186 -30.74 -85.62 -51.63
CA ASN A 186 -30.44 -87.02 -51.28
C ASN A 186 -29.13 -87.09 -50.48
N PRO A 187 -29.13 -87.45 -49.18
CA PRO A 187 -27.92 -87.42 -48.38
C PRO A 187 -27.08 -88.70 -48.53
N ALA A 188 -27.74 -89.81 -48.93
CA ALA A 188 -27.14 -91.12 -49.11
C ALA A 188 -26.26 -91.61 -47.92
N TRP A 189 -26.65 -91.31 -46.68
CA TRP A 189 -25.94 -91.81 -45.50
C TRP A 189 -26.00 -93.34 -45.44
N ASP A 190 -24.86 -93.98 -45.16
CA ASP A 190 -24.81 -95.44 -45.11
C ASP A 190 -25.43 -96.00 -43.81
N PHE A 191 -26.69 -96.43 -43.91
CA PHE A 191 -27.38 -97.16 -42.85
C PHE A 191 -27.20 -98.69 -42.92
N SER A 192 -26.28 -99.18 -43.76
CA SER A 192 -25.93 -100.61 -43.85
C SER A 192 -24.67 -100.98 -43.05
N THR A 193 -23.66 -100.10 -42.97
CA THR A 193 -22.44 -100.35 -42.18
C THR A 193 -22.09 -99.25 -41.18
N VAL A 194 -22.39 -97.97 -41.47
CA VAL A 194 -22.01 -96.85 -40.58
C VAL A 194 -23.09 -96.54 -39.54
N TRP A 195 -24.31 -96.21 -39.98
CA TRP A 195 -25.37 -95.65 -39.13
C TRP A 195 -26.50 -96.65 -38.86
N LYS A 196 -27.18 -96.49 -37.73
CA LYS A 196 -28.50 -97.05 -37.41
C LYS A 196 -29.32 -96.00 -36.66
N MET A 197 -30.65 -96.08 -36.69
CA MET A 197 -31.44 -95.26 -35.77
C MET A 197 -31.25 -95.78 -34.33
N GLY A 198 -31.14 -94.86 -33.38
CA GLY A 198 -31.13 -95.20 -31.96
C GLY A 198 -32.47 -95.77 -31.48
N THR A 199 -32.47 -96.35 -30.27
CA THR A 199 -33.66 -96.95 -29.65
C THR A 199 -33.82 -96.49 -28.20
N GLY A 200 -35.06 -96.57 -27.69
CA GLY A 200 -35.38 -96.13 -26.34
C GLY A 200 -35.36 -94.59 -26.22
N ALA A 201 -34.64 -94.06 -25.25
CA ALA A 201 -34.59 -92.62 -24.96
C ALA A 201 -33.78 -91.78 -25.96
N TYR A 202 -33.13 -92.41 -26.96
CA TYR A 202 -32.33 -91.71 -27.96
C TYR A 202 -32.64 -92.27 -29.36
N LEU A 203 -33.30 -91.47 -30.20
CA LEU A 203 -33.89 -91.92 -31.48
C LEU A 203 -33.22 -91.30 -32.73
N TYR A 204 -32.10 -90.60 -32.56
CA TYR A 204 -31.30 -90.03 -33.65
C TYR A 204 -30.33 -91.06 -34.27
N PRO A 205 -29.66 -90.79 -35.40
CA PRO A 205 -28.67 -91.69 -35.97
C PRO A 205 -27.46 -91.92 -35.04
N VAL A 206 -27.09 -93.18 -34.82
CA VAL A 206 -25.91 -93.59 -34.02
C VAL A 206 -25.13 -94.69 -34.75
N PHE A 207 -23.87 -94.91 -34.40
CA PHE A 207 -23.02 -95.85 -35.14
C PHE A 207 -23.39 -97.33 -34.93
N GLN A 208 -23.16 -98.15 -35.96
CA GLN A 208 -23.22 -99.61 -35.84
C GLN A 208 -21.93 -100.17 -35.24
N THR A 209 -22.07 -101.05 -34.26
CA THR A 209 -20.95 -101.73 -33.58
C THR A 209 -20.75 -103.12 -34.17
N ALA A 210 -19.63 -103.36 -34.84
CA ALA A 210 -19.29 -104.66 -35.41
C ALA A 210 -18.82 -105.68 -34.33
N ASN A 211 -19.04 -106.96 -34.63
CA ASN A 211 -18.57 -108.16 -33.92
C ASN A 211 -19.17 -108.45 -32.52
N GLY A 212 -20.03 -109.48 -32.48
CA GLY A 212 -20.16 -110.38 -31.33
C GLY A 212 -19.72 -111.79 -31.73
N PRO A 213 -19.19 -112.63 -30.81
CA PRO A 213 -18.70 -113.97 -31.15
C PRO A 213 -19.80 -115.04 -31.13
N THR A 214 -19.78 -115.93 -32.12
CA THR A 214 -20.58 -117.17 -32.16
C THR A 214 -19.67 -118.39 -32.13
N SER A 215 -20.11 -119.49 -31.52
CA SER A 215 -19.52 -120.82 -31.73
C SER A 215 -20.49 -121.95 -31.39
N THR A 216 -20.41 -123.03 -32.16
CA THR A 216 -21.05 -124.33 -31.92
C THR A 216 -20.09 -125.43 -32.39
N PRO A 217 -20.04 -126.57 -31.70
CA PRO A 217 -20.48 -127.82 -32.33
C PRO A 217 -21.15 -128.84 -31.36
N GLY A 218 -21.87 -129.82 -31.91
CA GLY A 218 -22.32 -131.04 -31.20
C GLY A 218 -21.46 -132.26 -31.60
N PRO A 219 -21.99 -133.52 -31.61
CA PRO A 219 -23.34 -133.98 -31.24
C PRO A 219 -23.33 -135.34 -30.43
N THR A 220 -24.42 -136.14 -30.53
CA THR A 220 -24.60 -137.57 -30.14
C THR A 220 -25.25 -137.91 -28.77
N THR A 221 -25.69 -139.18 -28.63
CA THR A 221 -26.75 -139.75 -27.74
C THR A 221 -26.45 -141.25 -27.45
N PRO A 222 -27.19 -142.04 -26.61
CA PRO A 222 -28.02 -141.78 -25.40
C PRO A 222 -27.89 -142.84 -24.24
N VAL A 223 -28.80 -142.78 -23.24
CA VAL A 223 -29.36 -143.85 -22.32
C VAL A 223 -28.67 -144.28 -20.98
N VAL A 224 -29.54 -144.59 -19.99
CA VAL A 224 -29.40 -145.35 -18.70
C VAL A 224 -28.94 -144.56 -17.45
N ALA A 225 -29.43 -144.97 -16.26
CA ALA A 225 -29.45 -144.20 -15.02
C ALA A 225 -29.06 -144.99 -13.75
N ALA A 226 -28.81 -144.28 -12.64
CA ALA A 226 -28.61 -144.77 -11.28
C ALA A 226 -29.24 -143.80 -10.25
N VAL A 227 -29.50 -144.26 -9.01
CA VAL A 227 -30.31 -143.52 -8.00
C VAL A 227 -29.44 -142.98 -6.85
N TYR A 228 -29.70 -141.72 -6.45
CA TYR A 228 -29.10 -141.04 -5.29
C TYR A 228 -30.20 -140.40 -4.42
N TYR A 229 -29.90 -140.10 -3.15
CA TYR A 229 -30.80 -139.35 -2.27
C TYR A 229 -30.61 -137.82 -2.45
N PRO A 230 -31.68 -137.03 -2.62
CA PRO A 230 -31.58 -135.59 -2.85
C PRO A 230 -31.45 -134.78 -1.55
N LEU A 231 -30.57 -133.78 -1.54
CA LEU A 231 -30.57 -132.69 -0.54
C LEU A 231 -31.02 -131.38 -1.18
N THR A 232 -31.72 -130.54 -0.42
CA THR A 232 -32.20 -129.22 -0.86
C THR A 232 -31.50 -128.09 -0.13
N LEU A 233 -31.35 -126.95 -0.82
CA LEU A 233 -30.61 -125.78 -0.37
C LEU A 233 -31.54 -124.56 -0.35
N SER A 234 -31.54 -123.79 0.73
CA SER A 234 -32.52 -122.70 0.97
C SER A 234 -31.97 -121.60 1.88
N ASN A 235 -32.74 -120.51 2.04
CA ASN A 235 -32.49 -119.45 3.02
C ASN A 235 -31.06 -118.89 3.00
N PHE A 236 -30.62 -118.40 1.83
CA PHE A 236 -29.37 -117.67 1.72
C PHE A 236 -29.45 -116.32 2.44
N SER A 237 -28.40 -115.97 3.19
CA SER A 237 -28.25 -114.66 3.83
C SER A 237 -26.77 -114.26 3.90
N ALA A 238 -26.49 -112.97 4.07
CA ALA A 238 -25.14 -112.43 4.26
C ALA A 238 -25.15 -111.32 5.32
N SER A 239 -23.96 -110.92 5.78
CA SER A 239 -23.81 -109.78 6.69
C SER A 239 -23.83 -108.45 5.94
N ASN A 240 -24.44 -107.43 6.56
CA ASN A 240 -24.24 -106.04 6.17
C ASN A 240 -22.77 -105.64 6.43
N LYS A 241 -22.23 -104.72 5.63
CA LYS A 241 -20.88 -104.17 5.79
C LYS A 241 -20.88 -102.65 5.73
N VAL A 242 -19.88 -102.04 6.35
CA VAL A 242 -19.47 -100.67 5.99
C VAL A 242 -18.67 -100.76 4.67
N TYR A 243 -18.72 -99.70 3.88
CA TYR A 243 -17.93 -99.57 2.66
C TYR A 243 -16.42 -99.68 2.95
N ASP A 244 -15.75 -100.58 2.22
CA ASP A 244 -14.32 -100.92 2.38
C ASP A 244 -13.56 -100.92 1.04
N GLY A 245 -14.16 -100.34 -0.01
CA GLY A 245 -13.61 -100.35 -1.37
C GLY A 245 -13.80 -101.67 -2.14
N THR A 246 -14.39 -102.71 -1.54
CA THR A 246 -14.52 -104.04 -2.15
C THR A 246 -15.97 -104.51 -2.31
N ALA A 247 -16.25 -105.17 -3.43
CA ALA A 247 -17.52 -105.86 -3.67
C ALA A 247 -17.67 -107.18 -2.88
N ALA A 248 -16.68 -107.60 -2.09
CA ALA A 248 -16.72 -108.87 -1.38
C ALA A 248 -17.81 -108.87 -0.29
N ALA A 249 -18.64 -109.92 -0.29
CA ALA A 249 -19.67 -110.16 0.73
C ALA A 249 -19.19 -111.21 1.75
N SER A 250 -19.53 -110.99 3.02
CA SER A 250 -19.06 -111.79 4.16
C SER A 250 -20.21 -112.37 4.98
N GLY A 251 -19.91 -113.39 5.79
CA GLY A 251 -20.92 -114.08 6.61
C GLY A 251 -22.02 -114.75 5.79
N ILE A 252 -21.70 -115.23 4.58
CA ILE A 252 -22.69 -115.89 3.71
C ILE A 252 -23.04 -117.26 4.29
N THR A 253 -24.33 -117.49 4.53
CA THR A 253 -24.86 -118.75 5.04
C THR A 253 -26.04 -119.22 4.21
N ALA A 254 -26.26 -120.54 4.17
CA ALA A 254 -27.41 -121.18 3.56
C ALA A 254 -27.81 -122.42 4.38
N ASN A 255 -29.10 -122.77 4.35
CA ASN A 255 -29.66 -123.91 5.06
C ASN A 255 -29.72 -125.15 4.15
N LEU A 256 -29.23 -126.29 4.65
CA LEU A 256 -29.16 -127.57 3.94
C LEU A 256 -30.13 -128.57 4.58
N ALA A 257 -31.07 -129.11 3.79
CA ALA A 257 -32.15 -129.96 4.28
C ALA A 257 -32.20 -131.32 3.54
N GLY A 258 -32.76 -132.33 4.23
CA GLY A 258 -32.91 -133.71 3.71
C GLY A 258 -31.89 -134.73 4.24
N ILE A 259 -30.98 -134.33 5.14
CA ILE A 259 -29.95 -135.21 5.71
C ILE A 259 -30.62 -136.28 6.60
N LEU A 260 -30.26 -137.55 6.39
CA LEU A 260 -30.81 -138.65 7.19
C LEU A 260 -30.25 -138.64 8.63
N PRO A 261 -31.05 -138.99 9.66
CA PRO A 261 -30.62 -138.99 11.05
C PRO A 261 -29.32 -139.77 11.29
N GLY A 262 -28.40 -139.18 12.06
CA GLY A 262 -27.10 -139.76 12.40
C GLY A 262 -25.99 -139.58 11.35
N GLN A 263 -26.27 -138.97 10.20
CA GLN A 263 -25.24 -138.66 9.19
C GLN A 263 -24.77 -137.20 9.28
N THR A 264 -23.49 -136.96 8.98
CA THR A 264 -22.87 -135.62 8.98
C THR A 264 -22.58 -135.16 7.56
N VAL A 265 -23.38 -134.19 7.10
CA VAL A 265 -23.20 -133.46 5.85
C VAL A 265 -23.38 -131.97 6.15
N GLY A 266 -22.54 -131.13 5.54
CA GLY A 266 -22.60 -129.68 5.62
C GLY A 266 -22.26 -129.05 4.27
N LEU A 267 -22.01 -127.74 4.28
CA LEU A 267 -21.62 -126.98 3.10
C LEU A 267 -20.15 -126.56 3.21
N SER A 268 -19.48 -126.45 2.06
CA SER A 268 -18.23 -125.69 1.95
C SER A 268 -18.45 -124.20 2.25
N SER A 269 -17.38 -123.50 2.60
CA SER A 269 -17.41 -122.07 2.93
C SER A 269 -17.89 -121.24 1.74
N LEU A 270 -19.08 -120.66 1.86
CA LEU A 270 -19.68 -119.83 0.81
C LEU A 270 -18.93 -118.50 0.68
N SER A 271 -18.59 -118.13 -0.55
CA SER A 271 -18.08 -116.81 -0.89
C SER A 271 -18.90 -116.22 -2.03
N GLY A 272 -18.99 -114.90 -2.08
CA GLY A 272 -19.83 -114.18 -3.03
C GLY A 272 -19.48 -112.72 -3.04
N ASN A 273 -19.92 -112.03 -4.08
CA ASN A 273 -19.75 -110.60 -4.27
C ASN A 273 -21.11 -109.93 -4.35
N PHE A 274 -21.22 -108.75 -3.75
CA PHE A 274 -22.25 -107.77 -4.13
C PHE A 274 -22.12 -107.43 -5.62
N VAL A 275 -23.24 -107.06 -6.24
CA VAL A 275 -23.29 -106.64 -7.66
C VAL A 275 -22.27 -105.55 -8.02
N ASP A 276 -21.90 -104.70 -7.07
CA ASP A 276 -20.81 -103.72 -7.16
C ASP A 276 -20.33 -103.31 -5.75
N LYS A 277 -19.21 -102.57 -5.64
CA LYS A 277 -18.61 -102.16 -4.35
C LYS A 277 -19.37 -101.05 -3.61
N ASN A 278 -20.23 -100.30 -4.29
CA ASN A 278 -20.76 -99.03 -3.80
C ASN A 278 -21.85 -99.21 -2.74
N VAL A 279 -22.10 -98.16 -1.97
CA VAL A 279 -23.19 -98.11 -0.97
C VAL A 279 -24.55 -98.46 -1.58
N GLY A 280 -25.39 -99.12 -0.79
CA GLY A 280 -26.75 -99.46 -1.18
C GLY A 280 -27.48 -100.33 -0.15
N ASN A 281 -28.80 -100.16 -0.09
CA ASN A 281 -29.71 -100.99 0.67
C ASN A 281 -30.21 -102.15 -0.22
N GLY A 282 -30.22 -103.38 0.29
CA GLY A 282 -30.72 -104.55 -0.43
C GLY A 282 -29.91 -104.92 -1.68
N LYS A 283 -28.59 -104.69 -1.71
CA LYS A 283 -27.74 -105.05 -2.85
C LYS A 283 -27.67 -106.57 -3.02
N THR A 284 -28.03 -107.05 -4.21
CA THR A 284 -27.96 -108.48 -4.59
C THR A 284 -26.54 -109.02 -4.48
N ILE A 285 -26.41 -110.25 -3.97
CA ILE A 285 -25.15 -110.99 -3.87
C ILE A 285 -25.18 -112.18 -4.83
N THR A 286 -24.12 -112.32 -5.62
CA THR A 286 -23.86 -113.49 -6.46
C THR A 286 -22.81 -114.37 -5.79
N LEU A 287 -23.03 -115.68 -5.73
CA LEU A 287 -22.04 -116.63 -5.21
C LEU A 287 -20.88 -116.78 -6.22
N ASN A 288 -19.64 -116.77 -5.72
CA ASN A 288 -18.43 -116.87 -6.55
C ASN A 288 -18.14 -118.33 -6.97
N SER A 289 -18.82 -119.29 -6.36
CA SER A 289 -18.74 -120.73 -6.65
C SER A 289 -20.07 -121.41 -6.40
N THR A 290 -20.28 -122.59 -7.00
CA THR A 290 -21.40 -123.46 -6.64
C THR A 290 -21.19 -124.03 -5.23
N PRO A 291 -22.21 -123.99 -4.33
CA PRO A 291 -22.15 -124.68 -3.05
C PRO A 291 -21.88 -126.17 -3.22
N THR A 292 -20.87 -126.69 -2.52
CA THR A 292 -20.53 -128.12 -2.53
C THR A 292 -20.81 -128.75 -1.17
N LEU A 293 -21.24 -130.02 -1.20
CA LEU A 293 -21.45 -130.81 0.00
C LEU A 293 -20.09 -131.17 0.63
N ALA A 294 -19.99 -131.01 1.95
CA ALA A 294 -18.82 -131.31 2.75
C ALA A 294 -19.19 -132.25 3.92
N GLY A 295 -18.18 -132.87 4.55
CA GLY A 295 -18.37 -133.81 5.65
C GLY A 295 -18.41 -135.28 5.22
N ALA A 296 -18.31 -136.17 6.21
CA ALA A 296 -17.98 -137.59 6.00
C ALA A 296 -19.01 -138.40 5.18
N ASN A 297 -20.26 -137.93 5.08
CA ASN A 297 -21.32 -138.63 4.34
C ASN A 297 -21.71 -137.97 3.00
N ALA A 298 -20.99 -136.91 2.57
CA ALA A 298 -21.37 -136.11 1.40
C ALA A 298 -21.57 -136.92 0.11
N GLY A 299 -20.75 -137.95 -0.14
CA GLY A 299 -20.82 -138.79 -1.34
C GLY A 299 -22.08 -139.67 -1.47
N ASN A 300 -22.91 -139.77 -0.43
CA ASN A 300 -24.17 -140.53 -0.46
C ASN A 300 -25.34 -139.71 -1.04
N TYR A 301 -25.16 -138.41 -1.23
CA TYR A 301 -26.21 -137.46 -1.57
C TYR A 301 -25.88 -136.70 -2.85
N LEU A 302 -26.92 -136.39 -3.63
CA LEU A 302 -26.84 -135.41 -4.69
C LEU A 302 -27.49 -134.11 -4.21
N LEU A 303 -26.81 -132.98 -4.37
CA LEU A 303 -27.46 -131.68 -4.19
C LEU A 303 -28.47 -131.50 -5.33
N ALA A 304 -29.75 -131.42 -5.01
CA ALA A 304 -30.80 -131.24 -6.01
C ALA A 304 -30.65 -129.87 -6.69
N PRO A 305 -31.14 -129.69 -7.93
CA PRO A 305 -31.14 -128.40 -8.61
C PRO A 305 -31.80 -127.32 -7.74
N TYR A 306 -30.98 -126.39 -7.25
CA TYR A 306 -31.40 -125.28 -6.39
C TYR A 306 -31.44 -124.00 -7.22
N VAL A 307 -32.42 -123.15 -6.95
CA VAL A 307 -32.40 -121.76 -7.42
C VAL A 307 -31.80 -120.93 -6.29
N VAL A 308 -30.71 -120.21 -6.55
CA VAL A 308 -30.27 -119.13 -5.66
C VAL A 308 -31.25 -117.98 -5.86
N ASN A 309 -32.35 -117.99 -5.10
CA ASN A 309 -33.23 -116.83 -5.00
C ASN A 309 -32.36 -115.63 -4.58
N ALA A 310 -32.52 -114.51 -5.27
CA ALA A 310 -31.70 -113.32 -5.06
C ALA A 310 -31.76 -112.88 -3.58
N PHE A 311 -30.65 -113.10 -2.88
CA PHE A 311 -30.46 -112.66 -1.50
C PHE A 311 -29.55 -111.44 -1.49
N SER A 312 -29.68 -110.62 -0.46
CA SER A 312 -29.06 -109.31 -0.41
C SER A 312 -28.65 -108.91 1.01
N ALA A 313 -27.74 -107.95 1.07
CA ALA A 313 -27.35 -107.26 2.29
C ALA A 313 -27.01 -105.80 1.94
N ASN A 314 -26.66 -105.02 2.95
CA ASN A 314 -26.42 -103.59 2.82
C ASN A 314 -24.93 -103.26 2.85
N ILE A 315 -24.50 -102.37 1.96
CA ILE A 315 -23.24 -101.64 2.09
C ILE A 315 -23.60 -100.24 2.61
N THR A 316 -23.17 -99.90 3.83
CA THR A 316 -23.40 -98.59 4.46
C THR A 316 -22.19 -97.66 4.27
N PRO A 317 -22.38 -96.32 4.21
CA PRO A 317 -21.27 -95.40 3.96
C PRO A 317 -20.14 -95.47 4.99
N LEU A 318 -18.91 -95.26 4.53
CA LEU A 318 -17.77 -95.04 5.41
C LEU A 318 -17.78 -93.58 5.90
N ALA A 319 -17.84 -93.38 7.21
CA ALA A 319 -17.78 -92.05 7.81
C ALA A 319 -16.34 -91.53 7.80
N ILE A 320 -16.12 -90.36 7.18
CA ILE A 320 -14.81 -89.70 7.08
C ILE A 320 -14.94 -88.23 7.49
N THR A 321 -13.82 -87.62 7.88
CA THR A 321 -13.76 -86.18 8.18
C THR A 321 -12.98 -85.44 7.11
N VAL A 322 -13.56 -84.37 6.59
CA VAL A 322 -12.95 -83.40 5.70
C VAL A 322 -12.41 -82.25 6.54
N SER A 323 -11.10 -82.05 6.51
CA SER A 323 -10.41 -80.91 7.10
C SER A 323 -10.27 -79.77 6.08
N ALA A 324 -10.15 -78.54 6.59
CA ALA A 324 -9.90 -77.34 5.80
C ALA A 324 -8.61 -76.66 6.24
N THR A 325 -7.84 -76.16 5.28
CA THR A 325 -6.68 -75.30 5.50
C THR A 325 -6.99 -73.91 4.93
N GLY A 326 -7.05 -72.90 5.80
CA GLY A 326 -7.29 -71.50 5.41
C GLY A 326 -6.04 -70.83 4.86
N GLN A 327 -6.23 -69.78 4.06
CA GLN A 327 -5.15 -69.09 3.36
C GLN A 327 -4.92 -67.68 3.91
N ASN A 328 -3.66 -67.32 4.13
CA ASN A 328 -3.32 -65.96 4.56
C ASN A 328 -3.59 -64.97 3.42
N LYS A 329 -4.25 -63.85 3.72
CA LYS A 329 -4.56 -62.78 2.76
C LYS A 329 -4.12 -61.41 3.26
N THR A 330 -3.86 -60.50 2.34
CA THR A 330 -3.86 -59.06 2.64
C THR A 330 -5.30 -58.58 2.83
N TYR A 331 -5.48 -57.56 3.66
CA TYR A 331 -6.77 -56.89 3.85
C TYR A 331 -7.33 -56.36 2.51
N ASP A 332 -8.54 -56.79 2.16
CA ASP A 332 -9.25 -56.44 0.92
C ASP A 332 -10.67 -55.90 1.19
N GLY A 333 -10.98 -55.57 2.45
CA GLY A 333 -12.31 -55.13 2.89
C GLY A 333 -13.36 -56.24 3.04
N THR A 334 -13.05 -57.50 2.68
CA THR A 334 -14.02 -58.60 2.66
C THR A 334 -13.80 -59.65 3.76
N VAL A 335 -14.84 -60.44 4.03
CA VAL A 335 -14.79 -61.59 4.96
C VAL A 335 -14.40 -62.91 4.29
N HIS A 336 -14.25 -62.97 2.97
CA HIS A 336 -14.07 -64.25 2.26
C HIS A 336 -12.64 -64.79 2.37
N ASP A 337 -12.51 -66.10 2.53
CA ASP A 337 -11.25 -66.86 2.41
C ASP A 337 -11.33 -67.86 1.25
N THR A 338 -10.18 -68.36 0.79
CA THR A 338 -10.11 -69.55 -0.07
C THR A 338 -9.48 -70.70 0.70
N VAL A 339 -10.24 -71.77 0.96
CA VAL A 339 -9.75 -72.93 1.73
C VAL A 339 -9.31 -74.07 0.81
N THR A 340 -8.30 -74.82 1.24
CA THR A 340 -8.00 -76.14 0.67
C THR A 340 -8.67 -77.22 1.51
N LEU A 341 -9.54 -78.02 0.88
CA LEU A 341 -10.22 -79.15 1.53
C LEU A 341 -9.44 -80.46 1.33
N SER A 342 -9.39 -81.30 2.35
CA SER A 342 -8.73 -82.61 2.28
C SER A 342 -9.36 -83.62 3.24
N SER A 343 -9.15 -84.92 3.00
CA SER A 343 -9.50 -85.97 3.96
C SER A 343 -8.48 -87.08 3.93
N SER A 344 -8.14 -87.63 5.10
CA SER A 344 -7.32 -88.83 5.26
C SER A 344 -8.11 -90.13 5.26
N GLY A 345 -9.45 -90.07 5.12
CA GLY A 345 -10.33 -91.24 5.20
C GLY A 345 -10.77 -91.83 3.85
N VAL A 346 -10.48 -91.17 2.73
CA VAL A 346 -10.80 -91.70 1.39
C VAL A 346 -9.89 -92.89 1.09
N LEU A 347 -10.48 -94.00 0.66
CA LEU A 347 -9.76 -95.25 0.38
C LEU A 347 -8.97 -95.13 -0.93
N ALA A 348 -7.80 -95.77 -0.96
CA ALA A 348 -6.87 -95.69 -2.08
C ALA A 348 -7.48 -96.28 -3.37
N GLY A 349 -7.66 -95.44 -4.39
CA GLY A 349 -8.25 -95.79 -5.69
C GLY A 349 -9.64 -95.22 -5.94
N ASP A 350 -10.29 -94.65 -4.92
CA ASP A 350 -11.61 -94.00 -5.06
C ASP A 350 -11.49 -92.55 -5.57
N ALA A 351 -12.42 -92.15 -6.44
CA ALA A 351 -12.52 -90.82 -6.99
C ALA A 351 -13.51 -89.96 -6.17
N VAL A 352 -12.98 -89.23 -5.18
CA VAL A 352 -13.72 -88.28 -4.33
C VAL A 352 -13.02 -86.91 -4.31
N ASN A 353 -13.73 -85.88 -4.75
CA ASN A 353 -13.34 -84.47 -4.70
C ASN A 353 -14.20 -83.74 -3.66
N PHE A 354 -13.62 -82.79 -2.94
CA PHE A 354 -14.34 -81.97 -1.95
C PHE A 354 -14.48 -80.52 -2.41
N SER A 355 -15.65 -79.92 -2.13
CA SER A 355 -15.97 -78.52 -2.40
C SER A 355 -16.86 -77.95 -1.30
N ASP A 356 -16.61 -76.74 -0.84
CA ASP A 356 -17.52 -75.99 0.04
C ASP A 356 -18.34 -74.96 -0.76
N THR A 357 -19.25 -74.28 -0.08
CA THR A 357 -20.06 -73.19 -0.64
C THR A 357 -19.71 -71.82 -0.08
N SER A 358 -18.93 -71.77 1.02
CA SER A 358 -18.51 -70.55 1.69
C SER A 358 -17.46 -70.87 2.75
N ALA A 359 -16.31 -70.23 2.63
CA ALA A 359 -15.32 -70.06 3.68
C ALA A 359 -15.19 -68.57 4.05
N THR A 360 -15.39 -68.23 5.33
CA THR A 360 -15.39 -66.84 5.79
C THR A 360 -14.72 -66.62 7.14
N PHE A 361 -13.98 -65.52 7.25
CA PHE A 361 -13.49 -64.95 8.50
C PHE A 361 -14.64 -64.33 9.30
N ALA A 362 -14.56 -64.38 10.63
CA ALA A 362 -15.56 -63.77 11.53
C ALA A 362 -15.72 -62.24 11.37
N ASN A 363 -14.75 -61.55 10.77
CA ASN A 363 -14.85 -60.15 10.30
C ASN A 363 -13.66 -59.82 9.36
N LYS A 364 -13.81 -58.78 8.54
CA LYS A 364 -12.83 -58.33 7.54
C LYS A 364 -11.48 -57.87 8.13
N ASN A 365 -11.45 -57.46 9.41
CA ASN A 365 -10.35 -56.69 9.97
C ASN A 365 -9.04 -57.51 10.08
N VAL A 366 -7.91 -56.82 10.11
CA VAL A 366 -6.58 -57.42 10.34
C VAL A 366 -6.54 -58.28 11.61
N GLY A 367 -5.75 -59.35 11.57
CA GLY A 367 -5.51 -60.19 12.73
C GLY A 367 -4.79 -61.50 12.37
N ASN A 368 -4.06 -62.05 13.34
CA ASN A 368 -3.38 -63.33 13.21
C ASN A 368 -4.28 -64.48 13.71
N ALA A 369 -4.16 -65.66 13.08
CA ALA A 369 -4.90 -66.89 13.43
C ALA A 369 -6.41 -66.69 13.59
N LYS A 370 -7.01 -65.82 12.77
CA LYS A 370 -8.46 -65.58 12.75
C LYS A 370 -9.18 -66.85 12.32
N THR A 371 -10.24 -67.22 13.03
CA THR A 371 -11.09 -68.35 12.67
C THR A 371 -11.74 -68.11 11.30
N VAL A 372 -11.60 -69.10 10.42
CA VAL A 372 -12.31 -69.23 9.16
C VAL A 372 -13.33 -70.36 9.32
N SER A 373 -14.61 -70.03 9.13
CA SER A 373 -15.74 -70.96 9.17
C SER A 373 -16.03 -71.42 7.76
N VAL A 374 -16.05 -72.74 7.54
CA VAL A 374 -16.29 -73.38 6.24
C VAL A 374 -17.62 -74.13 6.26
N SER A 375 -18.45 -73.96 5.23
CA SER A 375 -19.83 -74.46 5.24
C SER A 375 -20.33 -74.91 3.86
N GLY A 376 -21.25 -75.88 3.88
CA GLY A 376 -21.74 -76.55 2.67
C GLY A 376 -20.67 -77.46 2.06
N ILE A 377 -19.80 -78.06 2.88
CA ILE A 377 -18.82 -79.05 2.43
C ILE A 377 -19.58 -80.22 1.80
N SER A 378 -19.20 -80.53 0.57
CA SER A 378 -19.83 -81.51 -0.31
C SER A 378 -18.77 -82.41 -0.93
N ALA A 379 -19.14 -83.66 -1.21
CA ALA A 379 -18.31 -84.62 -1.92
C ALA A 379 -18.87 -84.88 -3.32
N SER A 380 -18.00 -84.98 -4.31
CA SER A 380 -18.34 -85.25 -5.72
C SER A 380 -17.33 -86.22 -6.34
N GLY A 381 -17.68 -86.81 -7.49
CA GLY A 381 -16.92 -87.91 -8.10
C GLY A 381 -17.65 -89.24 -8.01
N ALA A 382 -17.11 -90.27 -8.69
CA ALA A 382 -17.81 -91.55 -8.88
C ALA A 382 -18.09 -92.29 -7.56
N ASP A 383 -17.20 -92.15 -6.58
CA ASP A 383 -17.25 -92.87 -5.32
C ASP A 383 -17.79 -92.03 -4.16
N ALA A 384 -18.13 -90.77 -4.38
CA ALA A 384 -18.55 -89.84 -3.32
C ALA A 384 -19.79 -90.33 -2.54
N GLY A 385 -20.71 -91.04 -3.20
CA GLY A 385 -21.89 -91.66 -2.56
C GLY A 385 -21.55 -92.80 -1.60
N ASN A 386 -20.30 -93.25 -1.55
CA ASN A 386 -19.82 -94.32 -0.65
C ASN A 386 -19.41 -93.79 0.74
N TYR A 387 -19.40 -92.48 0.92
CA TYR A 387 -18.89 -91.81 2.11
C TYR A 387 -19.94 -90.94 2.79
N THR A 388 -19.85 -90.80 4.11
CA THR A 388 -20.52 -89.74 4.86
C THR A 388 -19.48 -88.75 5.40
N ILE A 389 -19.77 -87.46 5.25
CA ILE A 389 -18.85 -86.35 5.54
C ILE A 389 -19.48 -85.35 6.51
N ASN A 390 -18.63 -84.57 7.19
CA ASN A 390 -19.04 -83.32 7.83
C ASN A 390 -19.38 -82.25 6.76
N SER A 391 -20.48 -81.53 6.97
CA SER A 391 -20.92 -80.42 6.11
C SER A 391 -20.29 -79.06 6.47
N THR A 392 -19.54 -79.00 7.57
CA THR A 392 -18.86 -77.81 8.08
C THR A 392 -17.46 -78.16 8.59
N ALA A 393 -16.54 -77.21 8.52
CA ALA A 393 -15.22 -77.29 9.15
C ALA A 393 -14.79 -75.91 9.67
N THR A 394 -13.77 -75.90 10.54
CA THR A 394 -13.15 -74.67 11.05
C THR A 394 -11.64 -74.74 10.87
N THR A 395 -11.06 -73.63 10.43
CA THR A 395 -9.60 -73.49 10.23
C THR A 395 -9.16 -72.09 10.66
N SER A 396 -7.90 -71.73 10.51
CA SER A 396 -7.40 -70.41 10.88
C SER A 396 -6.38 -69.86 9.89
N ALA A 397 -6.48 -68.55 9.64
CA ALA A 397 -5.59 -67.82 8.73
C ALA A 397 -5.37 -66.37 9.21
N ASN A 398 -4.38 -65.70 8.64
CA ASN A 398 -4.05 -64.31 8.94
C ASN A 398 -4.67 -63.37 7.90
N ILE A 399 -5.20 -62.23 8.35
CA ILE A 399 -5.41 -61.05 7.51
C ILE A 399 -4.31 -60.04 7.87
N THR A 400 -3.40 -59.76 6.93
CA THR A 400 -2.31 -58.78 7.11
C THR A 400 -2.70 -57.39 6.59
N PRO A 401 -2.18 -56.30 7.18
CA PRO A 401 -2.55 -54.93 6.77
C PRO A 401 -2.29 -54.64 5.29
N LEU A 402 -3.15 -53.79 4.71
CA LEU A 402 -2.91 -53.20 3.40
C LEU A 402 -1.97 -52.00 3.52
N ALA A 403 -0.84 -52.04 2.83
CA ALA A 403 0.16 -50.97 2.85
C ALA A 403 -0.25 -49.81 1.94
N ILE A 404 -0.37 -48.60 2.50
CA ILE A 404 -0.85 -47.39 1.82
C ILE A 404 0.11 -46.22 1.98
N THR A 405 0.09 -45.31 1.01
CA THR A 405 0.91 -44.08 1.00
C THR A 405 0.00 -42.87 1.13
N VAL A 406 0.33 -41.95 2.04
CA VAL A 406 -0.45 -40.72 2.28
C VAL A 406 0.16 -39.57 1.48
N SER A 407 -0.66 -38.88 0.70
CA SER A 407 -0.32 -37.63 0.01
C SER A 407 -0.75 -36.42 0.83
N ALA A 408 -0.07 -35.29 0.61
CA ALA A 408 -0.40 -34.00 1.22
C ALA A 408 -0.66 -32.95 0.14
N THR A 409 -1.66 -32.10 0.37
CA THR A 409 -1.98 -30.91 -0.44
C THR A 409 -1.78 -29.68 0.43
N GLY A 410 -0.79 -28.84 0.08
CA GLY A 410 -0.54 -27.57 0.76
C GLY A 410 -1.63 -26.53 0.49
N GLN A 411 -1.76 -25.53 1.36
CA GLN A 411 -2.74 -24.47 1.19
C GLN A 411 -2.08 -23.09 1.04
N ASN A 412 -2.64 -22.29 0.14
CA ASN A 412 -2.14 -20.93 -0.08
C ASN A 412 -2.52 -20.04 1.11
N LYS A 413 -1.56 -19.27 1.63
CA LYS A 413 -1.76 -18.34 2.74
C LYS A 413 -1.28 -16.94 2.39
N THR A 414 -1.87 -15.93 3.00
CA THR A 414 -1.25 -14.60 3.09
C THR A 414 -0.11 -14.65 4.08
N TYR A 415 0.93 -13.84 3.86
CA TYR A 415 2.06 -13.69 4.75
C TYR A 415 1.63 -13.29 6.17
N ASP A 416 2.05 -14.07 7.17
CA ASP A 416 1.75 -13.89 8.60
C ASP A 416 3.02 -13.92 9.47
N ALA A 417 4.19 -13.74 8.84
CA ALA A 417 5.54 -13.89 9.41
C ALA A 417 5.89 -15.29 9.97
N THR A 418 5.03 -16.31 9.84
CA THR A 418 5.32 -17.69 10.29
C THR A 418 5.70 -18.63 9.15
N VAL A 419 6.29 -19.78 9.50
CA VAL A 419 6.57 -20.88 8.56
C VAL A 419 5.46 -21.92 8.47
N ASN A 420 4.43 -21.86 9.30
CA ASN A 420 3.44 -22.94 9.43
C ASN A 420 2.46 -22.95 8.24
N ASP A 421 2.12 -24.14 7.75
CA ASP A 421 1.03 -24.37 6.79
C ASP A 421 -0.07 -25.25 7.42
N ALA A 422 -1.25 -25.31 6.79
CA ALA A 422 -2.30 -26.26 7.09
C ALA A 422 -2.54 -27.15 5.87
N VAL A 423 -2.09 -28.41 5.92
CA VAL A 423 -2.21 -29.35 4.79
C VAL A 423 -3.50 -30.16 4.85
N THR A 424 -3.99 -30.59 3.69
CA THR A 424 -4.99 -31.67 3.58
C THR A 424 -4.27 -32.98 3.29
N LEU A 425 -4.55 -34.02 4.09
CA LEU A 425 -3.96 -35.35 3.95
C LEU A 425 -4.98 -36.34 3.36
N SER A 426 -4.53 -37.22 2.47
CA SER A 426 -5.39 -38.23 1.86
C SER A 426 -4.60 -39.47 1.41
N SER A 427 -5.28 -40.59 1.15
CA SER A 427 -4.68 -41.72 0.46
C SER A 427 -5.71 -42.39 -0.45
N SER A 428 -5.34 -42.62 -1.71
CA SER A 428 -6.13 -43.41 -2.67
C SER A 428 -6.05 -44.93 -2.43
N GLY A 429 -5.25 -45.38 -1.45
CA GLY A 429 -5.15 -46.78 -1.05
C GLY A 429 -6.17 -47.22 0.01
N VAL A 430 -6.93 -46.29 0.60
CA VAL A 430 -8.03 -46.63 1.52
C VAL A 430 -9.20 -47.17 0.69
N LEU A 431 -9.72 -48.33 1.08
CA LEU A 431 -10.80 -49.02 0.39
C LEU A 431 -12.15 -48.30 0.62
N ALA A 432 -13.01 -48.36 -0.40
CA ALA A 432 -14.29 -47.66 -0.39
C ALA A 432 -15.21 -48.18 0.74
N GLY A 433 -15.55 -47.30 1.68
CA GLY A 433 -16.40 -47.60 2.84
C GLY A 433 -15.64 -47.72 4.17
N ASP A 434 -14.31 -47.70 4.16
CA ASP A 434 -13.49 -47.73 5.38
C ASP A 434 -13.33 -46.33 6.01
N ALA A 435 -13.44 -46.26 7.34
CA ALA A 435 -13.29 -45.03 8.11
C ALA A 435 -11.84 -44.83 8.58
N VAL A 436 -11.04 -44.16 7.74
CA VAL A 436 -9.64 -43.78 8.03
C VAL A 436 -9.44 -42.27 7.89
N ASN A 437 -9.03 -41.62 8.97
CA ASN A 437 -8.66 -40.21 9.04
C ASN A 437 -7.14 -40.06 9.18
N PHE A 438 -6.55 -39.10 8.48
CA PHE A 438 -5.12 -38.80 8.54
C PHE A 438 -4.84 -37.48 9.27
N ALA A 439 -3.75 -37.44 10.03
CA ALA A 439 -3.26 -36.23 10.71
C ALA A 439 -1.73 -36.23 10.77
N ASP A 440 -1.11 -35.06 10.62
CA ASP A 440 0.33 -34.85 10.85
C ASP A 440 0.58 -34.09 12.17
N THR A 441 1.85 -33.88 12.50
CA THR A 441 2.29 -33.13 13.70
C THR A 441 2.90 -31.77 13.37
N SER A 442 3.20 -31.51 12.10
CA SER A 442 3.88 -30.30 11.63
C SER A 442 3.95 -30.31 10.10
N ALA A 443 3.34 -29.29 9.50
CA ALA A 443 3.52 -28.89 8.11
C ALA A 443 4.12 -27.48 8.07
N THR A 444 5.27 -27.31 7.40
CA THR A 444 6.00 -26.03 7.36
C THR A 444 6.61 -25.72 6.00
N PHE A 445 6.53 -24.45 5.61
CA PHE A 445 7.28 -23.86 4.51
C PHE A 445 8.77 -23.75 4.86
N ALA A 446 9.64 -23.88 3.85
CA ALA A 446 11.10 -23.73 4.02
C ALA A 446 11.56 -22.35 4.56
N ASN A 447 10.72 -21.30 4.45
CA ASN A 447 10.86 -20.02 5.14
C ASN A 447 9.56 -19.20 5.03
N LYS A 448 9.37 -18.23 5.93
CA LYS A 448 8.16 -17.37 6.03
C LYS A 448 7.89 -16.52 4.79
N ASN A 449 8.91 -16.21 3.98
CA ASN A 449 8.84 -15.14 2.98
C ASN A 449 7.86 -15.46 1.83
N VAL A 450 7.34 -14.42 1.18
CA VAL A 450 6.49 -14.54 -0.02
C VAL A 450 7.14 -15.41 -1.11
N GLY A 451 6.31 -16.12 -1.86
CA GLY A 451 6.75 -16.89 -3.02
C GLY A 451 5.68 -17.87 -3.51
N ASN A 452 5.77 -18.21 -4.80
CA ASN A 452 4.88 -19.19 -5.44
C ASN A 452 5.49 -20.60 -5.38
N ALA A 453 4.65 -21.63 -5.30
CA ALA A 453 5.01 -23.04 -5.28
C ALA A 453 6.14 -23.40 -4.29
N LYS A 454 6.17 -22.73 -3.13
CA LYS A 454 7.12 -22.99 -2.06
C LYS A 454 6.89 -24.40 -1.51
N THR A 455 7.97 -25.15 -1.30
CA THR A 455 7.91 -26.48 -0.66
C THR A 455 7.38 -26.37 0.76
N VAL A 456 6.36 -27.18 1.05
CA VAL A 456 5.85 -27.48 2.38
C VAL A 456 6.29 -28.89 2.75
N SER A 457 6.99 -29.01 3.87
CA SER A 457 7.45 -30.28 4.45
C SER A 457 6.49 -30.72 5.55
N VAL A 458 5.95 -31.94 5.44
CA VAL A 458 4.96 -32.52 6.36
C VAL A 458 5.57 -33.68 7.12
N SER A 459 5.33 -33.77 8.43
CA SER A 459 5.99 -34.73 9.31
C SER A 459 5.12 -35.24 10.46
N GLY A 460 5.33 -36.50 10.84
CA GLY A 460 4.53 -37.19 11.86
C GLY A 460 3.15 -37.62 11.34
N ILE A 461 3.05 -37.96 10.05
CA ILE A 461 1.81 -38.46 9.44
C ILE A 461 1.38 -39.75 10.17
N SER A 462 0.12 -39.76 10.57
CA SER A 462 -0.54 -40.80 11.35
C SER A 462 -1.93 -41.10 10.80
N ALA A 463 -2.47 -42.28 11.12
CA ALA A 463 -3.81 -42.71 10.74
C ALA A 463 -4.64 -43.06 11.98
N SER A 464 -5.93 -42.77 11.93
CA SER A 464 -6.89 -42.98 13.02
C SER A 464 -8.29 -43.28 12.45
N GLY A 465 -9.23 -43.74 13.28
CA GLY A 465 -10.55 -44.18 12.83
C GLY A 465 -10.76 -45.68 13.03
N ALA A 466 -11.97 -46.17 12.71
CA ALA A 466 -12.40 -47.53 13.03
C ALA A 466 -11.64 -48.60 12.22
N ASP A 467 -11.34 -48.32 10.96
CA ASP A 467 -10.67 -49.24 10.06
C ASP A 467 -9.15 -49.00 9.96
N ALA A 468 -8.60 -47.98 10.63
CA ALA A 468 -7.20 -47.59 10.50
C ALA A 468 -6.21 -48.71 10.89
N GLY A 469 -6.58 -49.59 11.82
CA GLY A 469 -5.80 -50.79 12.19
C GLY A 469 -5.71 -51.85 11.08
N ASN A 470 -6.49 -51.72 10.00
CA ASN A 470 -6.42 -52.60 8.83
C ASN A 470 -5.33 -52.18 7.82
N TYR A 471 -4.63 -51.08 8.07
CA TYR A 471 -3.67 -50.46 7.16
C TYR A 471 -2.29 -50.27 7.80
N THR A 472 -1.26 -50.19 6.97
CA THR A 472 0.09 -49.73 7.35
C THR A 472 0.50 -48.54 6.49
N LEU A 473 1.15 -47.54 7.08
CA LEU A 473 1.62 -46.36 6.36
C LEU A 473 3.03 -46.59 5.82
N ASN A 474 3.20 -46.42 4.51
CA ASN A 474 4.50 -46.45 3.84
C ASN A 474 5.37 -45.22 4.15
N ASN A 475 4.75 -44.12 4.61
CA ASN A 475 5.41 -42.85 4.86
C ASN A 475 4.86 -42.14 6.11
N SER A 476 5.77 -41.66 6.97
CA SER A 476 5.49 -40.76 8.10
C SER A 476 5.74 -39.28 7.76
N THR A 477 6.15 -38.99 6.52
CA THR A 477 6.45 -37.67 5.99
C THR A 477 5.90 -37.53 4.57
N ALA A 478 5.64 -36.30 4.15
CA ALA A 478 5.28 -35.97 2.77
C ALA A 478 5.85 -34.59 2.38
N THR A 479 5.93 -34.32 1.09
CA THR A 479 6.24 -32.98 0.56
C THR A 479 5.13 -32.56 -0.40
N THR A 480 4.81 -31.27 -0.36
CA THR A 480 3.80 -30.64 -1.21
C THR A 480 4.22 -29.18 -1.48
N SER A 481 3.41 -28.41 -2.20
CA SER A 481 3.73 -27.00 -2.45
C SER A 481 2.51 -26.09 -2.39
N ALA A 482 2.75 -24.85 -1.97
CA ALA A 482 1.75 -23.81 -1.83
C ALA A 482 2.37 -22.41 -2.01
N ASN A 483 1.52 -21.39 -2.14
CA ASN A 483 1.93 -19.99 -2.29
C ASN A 483 1.82 -19.25 -0.96
N ILE A 484 2.82 -18.43 -0.63
CA ILE A 484 2.67 -17.35 0.35
C ILE A 484 2.50 -16.04 -0.43
N THR A 485 1.32 -15.42 -0.34
CA THR A 485 1.00 -14.14 -0.99
C THR A 485 1.32 -12.94 -0.08
N PRO A 486 1.71 -11.76 -0.62
CA PRO A 486 2.04 -10.60 0.21
C PRO A 486 0.90 -10.14 1.11
N LEU A 487 1.25 -9.63 2.29
CA LEU A 487 0.32 -8.92 3.17
C LEU A 487 0.16 -7.47 2.69
N ALA A 488 -1.08 -7.09 2.36
CA ALA A 488 -1.41 -5.72 1.96
C ALA A 488 -1.39 -4.78 3.16
N ILE A 489 -0.62 -3.70 3.08
CA ILE A 489 -0.46 -2.70 4.13
C ILE A 489 -0.68 -1.28 3.60
N THR A 490 -1.03 -0.36 4.48
CA THR A 490 -1.23 1.06 4.17
C THR A 490 -0.21 1.90 4.94
N VAL A 491 0.48 2.81 4.27
CA VAL A 491 1.47 3.71 4.87
C VAL A 491 0.81 5.04 5.20
N SER A 492 0.97 5.48 6.44
CA SER A 492 0.59 6.78 6.97
C SER A 492 1.77 7.76 6.94
N ALA A 493 1.47 9.05 6.91
CA ALA A 493 2.47 10.12 6.94
C ALA A 493 2.17 11.12 8.07
N THR A 494 3.19 11.51 8.82
CA THR A 494 3.13 12.60 9.82
C THR A 494 3.93 13.79 9.30
N GLY A 495 3.28 14.94 9.16
CA GLY A 495 3.90 16.17 8.67
C GLY A 495 4.78 16.86 9.72
N GLN A 496 5.98 17.26 9.34
CA GLN A 496 6.88 18.05 10.19
C GLN A 496 6.63 19.55 9.98
N ASN A 497 6.51 20.29 11.09
CA ASN A 497 6.42 21.75 11.08
C ASN A 497 7.72 22.39 10.56
N LYS A 498 7.62 23.54 9.89
CA LYS A 498 8.78 24.32 9.41
C LYS A 498 8.60 25.82 9.65
N THR A 499 9.72 26.53 9.70
CA THR A 499 9.73 27.99 9.45
C THR A 499 9.58 28.24 7.95
N TYR A 500 8.99 29.38 7.58
CA TYR A 500 8.91 29.83 6.21
C TYR A 500 10.29 29.98 5.55
N ASP A 501 10.46 29.37 4.37
CA ASP A 501 11.70 29.35 3.57
C ASP A 501 11.45 29.66 2.08
N ALA A 502 10.29 30.28 1.78
CA ALA A 502 9.76 30.51 0.44
C ALA A 502 9.48 29.27 -0.45
N THR A 503 9.70 28.04 0.05
CA THR A 503 9.43 26.80 -0.71
C THR A 503 8.12 26.12 -0.30
N VAL A 504 7.57 25.31 -1.21
CA VAL A 504 6.45 24.38 -0.91
C VAL A 504 6.91 23.08 -0.24
N ASN A 505 8.21 22.82 -0.14
CA ASN A 505 8.73 21.52 0.28
C ASN A 505 8.39 21.24 1.74
N ALA A 506 7.87 20.04 2.01
CA ALA A 506 7.60 19.53 3.35
C ALA A 506 8.63 18.45 3.72
N SER A 507 8.61 18.03 4.98
CA SER A 507 9.24 16.79 5.43
C SER A 507 8.22 15.97 6.19
N VAL A 508 8.26 14.65 6.03
CA VAL A 508 7.31 13.73 6.65
C VAL A 508 8.03 12.57 7.32
N THR A 509 7.41 11.98 8.34
CA THR A 509 7.78 10.66 8.85
C THR A 509 6.74 9.66 8.34
N LEU A 510 7.19 8.59 7.68
CA LEU A 510 6.33 7.54 7.14
C LEU A 510 6.31 6.33 8.07
N SER A 511 5.13 5.72 8.27
CA SER A 511 4.98 4.51 9.07
C SER A 511 3.74 3.71 8.70
N SER A 512 3.76 2.40 8.96
CA SER A 512 2.58 1.53 8.82
C SER A 512 2.42 0.64 10.05
N SER A 513 1.21 0.56 10.58
CA SER A 513 0.83 -0.38 11.64
C SER A 513 0.55 -1.80 11.13
N GLY A 514 0.62 -2.03 9.81
CA GLY A 514 0.41 -3.33 9.18
C GLY A 514 1.67 -4.20 9.05
N VAL A 515 2.86 -3.65 9.36
CA VAL A 515 4.10 -4.43 9.40
C VAL A 515 4.10 -5.32 10.65
N LEU A 516 4.34 -6.60 10.46
CA LEU A 516 4.30 -7.60 11.52
C LEU A 516 5.56 -7.52 12.42
N ALA A 517 5.40 -7.90 13.68
CA ALA A 517 6.45 -7.75 14.68
C ALA A 517 7.69 -8.61 14.35
N GLY A 518 8.85 -7.96 14.25
CA GLY A 518 10.13 -8.59 13.92
C GLY A 518 10.57 -8.42 12.46
N ASP A 519 9.71 -7.90 11.59
CA ASP A 519 10.05 -7.61 10.20
C ASP A 519 10.73 -6.25 10.02
N THR A 520 11.70 -6.18 9.11
CA THR A 520 12.44 -4.95 8.76
C THR A 520 11.92 -4.36 7.45
N VAL A 521 11.02 -3.37 7.57
CA VAL A 521 10.47 -2.60 6.45
C VAL A 521 10.63 -1.09 6.70
N ASN A 522 11.37 -0.43 5.82
CA ASN A 522 11.63 1.00 5.79
C ASN A 522 10.80 1.67 4.69
N PHE A 523 10.22 2.84 4.98
CA PHE A 523 9.39 3.60 4.02
C PHE A 523 10.08 4.90 3.59
N ALA A 524 9.95 5.25 2.30
CA ALA A 524 10.44 6.52 1.76
C ALA A 524 9.50 7.04 0.65
N ASP A 525 9.27 8.35 0.61
CA ASP A 525 8.58 9.04 -0.48
C ASP A 525 9.56 9.66 -1.49
N THR A 526 9.04 10.05 -2.65
CA THR A 526 9.81 10.82 -3.65
C THR A 526 9.58 12.33 -3.52
N SER A 527 8.47 12.72 -2.88
CA SER A 527 8.13 14.12 -2.62
C SER A 527 7.03 14.25 -1.57
N ALA A 528 7.22 15.21 -0.67
CA ALA A 528 6.19 15.75 0.22
C ALA A 528 6.14 17.27 0.05
N ALA A 529 4.95 17.83 -0.18
CA ALA A 529 4.78 19.26 -0.43
C ALA A 529 3.49 19.83 0.18
N PHE A 530 3.59 21.05 0.70
CA PHE A 530 2.45 21.88 1.06
C PHE A 530 1.73 22.40 -0.19
N ASN A 531 0.43 22.67 -0.07
CA ASN A 531 -0.38 23.29 -1.12
C ASN A 531 0.10 24.68 -1.60
N ASN A 532 0.87 25.40 -0.78
CA ASN A 532 1.56 26.65 -1.11
C ASN A 532 2.66 26.93 -0.06
N LYS A 533 3.57 27.86 -0.36
CA LYS A 533 4.68 28.23 0.54
C LYS A 533 4.25 29.00 1.81
N ASN A 534 3.06 29.61 1.80
CA ASN A 534 2.69 30.65 2.78
C ASN A 534 2.49 30.10 4.20
N VAL A 535 2.66 31.00 5.18
CA VAL A 535 2.41 30.74 6.61
C VAL A 535 0.98 30.26 6.88
N GLY A 536 0.84 29.39 7.88
CA GLY A 536 -0.45 28.92 8.37
C GLY A 536 -0.34 27.66 9.23
N ASN A 537 -1.39 27.39 10.00
CA ASN A 537 -1.52 26.21 10.85
C ASN A 537 -2.26 25.08 10.13
N ALA A 538 -1.91 23.83 10.44
CA ALA A 538 -2.52 22.62 9.89
C ALA A 538 -2.65 22.61 8.36
N LYS A 539 -1.67 23.19 7.64
CA LYS A 539 -1.68 23.27 6.18
C LYS A 539 -1.56 21.85 5.60
N PRO A 540 -2.36 21.52 4.57
CA PRO A 540 -2.32 20.19 3.97
C PRO A 540 -0.98 19.96 3.27
N VAL A 541 -0.41 18.79 3.53
CA VAL A 541 0.78 18.23 2.89
C VAL A 541 0.35 17.00 2.09
N SER A 542 0.65 17.00 0.81
CA SER A 542 0.51 15.85 -0.10
C SER A 542 1.84 15.12 -0.19
N VAL A 543 1.80 13.79 -0.13
CA VAL A 543 2.97 12.90 -0.22
C VAL A 543 2.79 11.94 -1.38
N ALA A 544 3.83 11.74 -2.19
CA ALA A 544 3.77 10.91 -3.39
C ALA A 544 5.06 10.10 -3.66
N GLY A 545 4.89 8.93 -4.29
CA GLY A 545 5.97 7.99 -4.56
C GLY A 545 6.37 7.21 -3.31
N ILE A 546 5.40 6.84 -2.47
CA ILE A 546 5.64 6.05 -1.27
C ILE A 546 6.11 4.65 -1.68
N SER A 547 7.29 4.29 -1.19
CA SER A 547 8.00 3.05 -1.49
C SER A 547 8.39 2.32 -0.20
N ALA A 548 8.56 0.99 -0.29
CA ALA A 548 9.00 0.14 0.80
C ALA A 548 10.33 -0.54 0.45
N SER A 549 11.21 -0.67 1.43
CA SER A 549 12.55 -1.26 1.30
C SER A 549 12.97 -1.96 2.59
N GLY A 550 14.08 -2.71 2.59
CA GLY A 550 14.49 -3.53 3.74
C GLY A 550 14.33 -5.03 3.47
N ALA A 551 14.77 -5.86 4.42
CA ALA A 551 14.92 -7.31 4.23
C ALA A 551 13.57 -8.03 4.01
N ASP A 552 12.52 -7.60 4.71
CA ASP A 552 11.20 -8.22 4.66
C ASP A 552 10.23 -7.49 3.71
N ALA A 553 10.64 -6.40 3.06
CA ALA A 553 9.73 -5.56 2.27
C ALA A 553 9.05 -6.30 1.10
N GLY A 554 9.70 -7.32 0.53
CA GLY A 554 9.12 -8.20 -0.49
C GLY A 554 7.98 -9.10 0.01
N ASN A 555 7.76 -9.17 1.33
CA ASN A 555 6.66 -9.89 1.95
C ASN A 555 5.34 -9.09 1.99
N TYR A 556 5.38 -7.81 1.58
CA TYR A 556 4.28 -6.86 1.70
C TYR A 556 3.91 -6.24 0.36
N THR A 557 2.66 -5.79 0.25
CA THR A 557 2.21 -4.93 -0.86
C THR A 557 1.70 -3.60 -0.32
N LEU A 558 2.14 -2.50 -0.93
CA LEU A 558 1.64 -1.17 -0.59
C LEU A 558 0.28 -0.94 -1.22
N SER A 559 -0.72 -0.69 -0.37
CA SER A 559 -2.09 -0.35 -0.78
C SER A 559 -2.21 1.10 -1.26
N ASN A 560 -1.22 1.95 -0.95
CA ASN A 560 -1.16 3.35 -1.35
C ASN A 560 0.26 3.78 -1.74
N ASN A 561 0.37 4.50 -2.86
CA ASN A 561 1.60 5.18 -3.33
C ASN A 561 1.59 6.69 -2.96
N THR A 562 0.54 7.15 -2.28
CA THR A 562 0.32 8.54 -1.86
C THR A 562 -0.28 8.58 -0.47
N ALA A 563 -0.05 9.68 0.25
CA ALA A 563 -0.68 9.95 1.54
C ALA A 563 -0.96 11.46 1.67
N THR A 564 -1.82 11.81 2.62
CA THR A 564 -2.06 13.20 3.03
C THR A 564 -1.83 13.34 4.53
N THR A 565 -1.33 14.49 4.93
CA THR A 565 -1.08 14.85 6.33
C THR A 565 -1.16 16.36 6.49
N SER A 566 -0.88 16.90 7.67
CA SER A 566 -0.86 18.35 7.91
C SER A 566 0.29 18.79 8.79
N ALA A 567 0.77 20.01 8.56
CA ALA A 567 1.83 20.63 9.34
C ALA A 567 1.70 22.17 9.34
N ASN A 568 2.40 22.83 10.25
CA ASN A 568 2.43 24.28 10.35
C ASN A 568 3.62 24.86 9.58
N ILE A 569 3.39 25.98 8.89
CA ILE A 569 4.46 26.88 8.42
C ILE A 569 4.41 28.13 9.31
N THR A 570 5.45 28.36 10.11
CA THR A 570 5.57 29.53 11.00
C THR A 570 6.33 30.69 10.34
N PRO A 571 6.03 31.96 10.65
CA PRO A 571 6.70 33.10 10.03
C PRO A 571 8.21 33.10 10.20
N LEU A 572 8.92 33.62 9.20
CA LEU A 572 10.34 33.93 9.30
C LEU A 572 10.53 35.29 9.97
N ALA A 573 11.25 35.32 11.10
CA ALA A 573 11.58 36.56 11.79
C ALA A 573 12.69 37.31 11.06
N ILE A 574 12.46 38.58 10.71
CA ILE A 574 13.41 39.46 10.03
C ILE A 574 13.46 40.84 10.69
N THR A 575 14.60 41.52 10.56
CA THR A 575 14.76 42.90 11.05
C THR A 575 14.63 43.89 9.90
N VAL A 576 13.75 44.88 10.06
CA VAL A 576 13.62 46.06 9.22
C VAL A 576 14.47 47.18 9.80
N ASN A 577 15.45 47.63 9.02
CA ASN A 577 16.36 48.73 9.33
C ASN A 577 15.84 50.04 8.73
N ALA A 578 16.14 51.16 9.37
CA ALA A 578 15.83 52.50 8.88
C ALA A 578 17.11 53.30 8.59
N ALA A 579 17.11 54.06 7.50
CA ALA A 579 18.08 55.10 7.20
C ALA A 579 17.39 56.47 7.28
N GLY A 580 17.83 57.34 8.20
CA GLY A 580 17.33 58.70 8.36
C GLY A 580 17.95 59.67 7.36
N GLN A 581 17.24 60.76 7.06
CA GLN A 581 17.62 61.70 6.02
C GLN A 581 18.13 63.03 6.60
N ASN A 582 19.23 63.54 6.06
CA ASN A 582 19.76 64.83 6.49
C ASN A 582 18.81 65.95 6.02
N LYS A 583 18.47 66.87 6.92
CA LYS A 583 17.59 68.02 6.63
C LYS A 583 18.23 69.34 7.03
N THR A 584 17.84 70.41 6.35
CA THR A 584 18.02 71.77 6.87
C THR A 584 17.01 72.01 7.99
N TYR A 585 17.38 72.83 8.96
CA TYR A 585 16.52 73.27 10.04
C TYR A 585 15.23 73.93 9.51
N ASP A 586 14.07 73.39 9.91
CA ASP A 586 12.73 73.82 9.49
C ASP A 586 11.78 74.06 10.69
N GLY A 587 12.33 74.09 11.91
CA GLY A 587 11.56 74.22 13.15
C GLY A 587 10.83 72.95 13.63
N THR A 588 10.89 71.84 12.88
CA THR A 588 10.14 70.61 13.19
C THR A 588 11.03 69.43 13.61
N VAL A 589 10.44 68.49 14.35
CA VAL A 589 11.08 67.22 14.74
C VAL A 589 10.95 66.11 13.68
N ASN A 590 10.18 66.31 12.62
CA ASN A 590 9.85 65.23 11.68
C ASN A 590 11.05 64.91 10.77
N ASP A 591 11.27 63.62 10.52
CA ASP A 591 12.20 63.11 9.49
C ASP A 591 11.42 62.32 8.43
N THR A 592 12.09 61.96 7.33
CA THR A 592 11.65 60.88 6.44
C THR A 592 12.72 59.79 6.41
N VAL A 593 12.31 58.52 6.48
CA VAL A 593 13.24 57.38 6.53
C VAL A 593 13.09 56.48 5.32
N THR A 594 14.20 55.88 4.89
CA THR A 594 14.16 54.73 3.97
C THR A 594 14.20 53.45 4.78
N LEU A 595 13.17 52.60 4.65
CA LEU A 595 13.08 51.31 5.31
C LEU A 595 13.59 50.18 4.40
N SER A 596 14.31 49.22 4.96
CA SER A 596 14.84 48.07 4.21
C SER A 596 15.07 46.85 5.10
N SER A 597 15.10 45.65 4.52
CA SER A 597 15.54 44.44 5.20
C SER A 597 16.31 43.54 4.26
N SER A 598 17.38 42.91 4.74
CA SER A 598 18.12 41.85 4.04
C SER A 598 17.58 40.44 4.34
N GLY A 599 16.53 40.31 5.18
CA GLY A 599 15.93 39.02 5.55
C GLY A 599 14.80 38.55 4.63
N VAL A 600 14.31 39.40 3.71
CA VAL A 600 13.28 39.01 2.74
C VAL A 600 13.89 38.04 1.73
N LEU A 601 13.26 36.87 1.56
CA LEU A 601 13.74 35.80 0.69
C LEU A 601 13.55 36.15 -0.79
N ALA A 602 14.44 35.61 -1.64
CA ALA A 602 14.46 35.94 -3.06
C ALA A 602 13.17 35.50 -3.77
N GLY A 603 12.49 36.46 -4.41
CA GLY A 603 11.21 36.24 -5.12
C GLY A 603 9.97 36.65 -4.32
N ASP A 604 10.11 37.01 -3.04
CA ASP A 604 8.99 37.52 -2.23
C ASP A 604 8.77 39.02 -2.43
N THR A 605 7.50 39.43 -2.40
CA THR A 605 7.08 40.84 -2.49
C THR A 605 6.65 41.36 -1.12
N VAL A 606 7.57 42.07 -0.45
CA VAL A 606 7.34 42.72 0.85
C VAL A 606 7.81 44.18 0.79
N ASN A 607 6.89 45.11 1.04
CA ASN A 607 7.11 46.54 1.15
C ASN A 607 7.00 46.99 2.62
N PHE A 608 7.85 47.92 3.06
CA PHE A 608 7.85 48.43 4.42
C PHE A 608 7.40 49.89 4.50
N SER A 609 6.63 50.23 5.54
CA SER A 609 6.19 51.59 5.85
C SER A 609 6.08 51.81 7.36
N ASP A 610 6.50 52.96 7.86
CA ASP A 610 6.27 53.39 9.25
C ASP A 610 5.11 54.38 9.36
N THR A 611 4.77 54.75 10.59
CA THR A 611 3.75 55.77 10.89
C THR A 611 4.32 57.10 11.37
N SER A 612 5.60 57.12 11.77
CA SER A 612 6.29 58.28 12.30
C SER A 612 7.78 58.01 12.47
N ALA A 613 8.59 58.87 11.86
CA ALA A 613 10.02 59.04 12.12
C ALA A 613 10.29 60.45 12.66
N THR A 614 10.93 60.55 13.84
CA THR A 614 11.18 61.84 14.49
C THR A 614 12.55 61.94 15.14
N PHE A 615 13.19 63.10 14.99
CA PHE A 615 14.35 63.53 15.75
C PHE A 615 13.99 63.79 17.22
N ALA A 616 14.92 63.51 18.14
CA ALA A 616 14.72 63.80 19.57
C ALA A 616 14.48 65.29 19.92
N ASN A 617 14.80 66.24 19.04
CA ASN A 617 14.40 67.66 19.09
C ASN A 617 14.74 68.36 17.76
N LYS A 618 14.09 69.51 17.50
CA LYS A 618 14.22 70.29 16.25
C LYS A 618 15.61 70.87 16.00
N ASN A 619 16.43 71.02 17.03
CA ASN A 619 17.65 71.84 16.96
C ASN A 619 18.74 71.24 16.07
N VAL A 620 19.64 72.08 15.55
CA VAL A 620 20.82 71.67 14.76
C VAL A 620 21.68 70.64 15.50
N GLY A 621 22.30 69.74 14.74
CA GLY A 621 23.25 68.76 15.27
C GLY A 621 23.56 67.64 14.28
N ASN A 622 24.72 67.02 14.46
CA ASN A 622 25.16 65.86 13.67
C ASN A 622 24.77 64.55 14.36
N ALA A 623 24.51 63.50 13.58
CA ALA A 623 24.17 62.15 14.04
C ALA A 623 23.08 62.10 15.13
N LYS A 624 22.08 63.00 15.04
CA LYS A 624 20.95 63.04 15.96
C LYS A 624 20.12 61.77 15.81
N THR A 625 19.76 61.14 16.91
CA THR A 625 18.87 59.97 16.92
C THR A 625 17.51 60.31 16.31
N VAL A 626 17.09 59.49 15.35
CA VAL A 626 15.75 59.45 14.77
C VAL A 626 15.08 58.17 15.25
N SER A 627 13.95 58.31 15.94
CA SER A 627 13.12 57.21 16.42
C SER A 627 12.01 56.93 15.40
N VAL A 628 11.88 55.67 14.98
CA VAL A 628 10.93 55.21 13.96
C VAL A 628 9.92 54.26 14.59
N SER A 629 8.63 54.45 14.32
CA SER A 629 7.54 53.74 15.01
C SER A 629 6.35 53.40 14.11
N GLY A 630 5.70 52.27 14.43
CA GLY A 630 4.61 51.73 13.62
C GLY A 630 5.10 51.12 12.30
N ILE A 631 6.32 50.56 12.29
CA ILE A 631 6.85 49.82 11.14
C ILE A 631 5.91 48.66 10.84
N SER A 632 5.49 48.58 9.59
CA SER A 632 4.51 47.65 9.05
C SER A 632 5.01 47.05 7.73
N ALA A 633 4.55 45.84 7.41
CA ALA A 633 4.85 45.16 6.17
C ALA A 633 3.57 44.98 5.33
N SER A 634 3.68 45.16 4.02
CA SER A 634 2.60 45.00 3.05
C SER A 634 3.10 44.33 1.76
N GLY A 635 2.20 43.87 0.89
CA GLY A 635 2.53 43.04 -0.27
C GLY A 635 2.08 41.59 -0.10
N ALA A 636 2.22 40.79 -1.16
CA ALA A 636 1.64 39.45 -1.25
C ALA A 636 2.22 38.46 -0.23
N ASP A 637 3.50 38.61 0.12
CA ASP A 637 4.24 37.69 0.98
C ASP A 637 4.41 38.23 2.41
N ALA A 638 3.92 39.44 2.73
CA ALA A 638 4.18 40.10 4.01
C ALA A 638 3.69 39.29 5.23
N GLY A 639 2.59 38.54 5.09
CA GLY A 639 2.08 37.64 6.14
C GLY A 639 2.96 36.41 6.42
N ASN A 640 4.00 36.18 5.61
CA ASN A 640 4.96 35.09 5.81
C ASN A 640 6.11 35.45 6.78
N TYR A 641 6.17 36.71 7.23
CA TYR A 641 7.26 37.26 8.04
C TYR A 641 6.77 37.83 9.37
N THR A 642 7.66 37.86 10.36
CA THR A 642 7.51 38.69 11.57
C THR A 642 8.60 39.76 11.59
N ILE A 643 8.22 40.98 11.95
CA ILE A 643 9.08 42.18 11.89
C ILE A 643 9.10 42.92 13.23
N ASN A 644 10.14 43.72 13.45
CA ASN A 644 10.14 44.78 14.47
C ASN A 644 9.19 45.92 14.08
N SER A 645 8.40 46.41 15.03
CA SER A 645 7.47 47.54 14.86
C SER A 645 8.13 48.91 15.10
N THR A 646 9.39 48.93 15.54
CA THR A 646 10.18 50.13 15.83
C THR A 646 11.62 49.96 15.35
N ALA A 647 12.27 51.07 14.99
CA ALA A 647 13.70 51.11 14.69
C ALA A 647 14.30 52.44 15.15
N THR A 648 15.63 52.51 15.22
CA THR A 648 16.38 53.74 15.51
C THR A 648 17.45 53.94 14.46
N THR A 649 17.62 55.17 13.99
CA THR A 649 18.63 55.57 13.01
C THR A 649 19.19 56.94 13.38
N SER A 650 20.07 57.52 12.57
CA SER A 650 20.66 58.83 12.85
C SER A 650 20.83 59.68 11.59
N ALA A 651 20.55 60.97 11.71
CA ALA A 651 20.70 61.95 10.64
C ALA A 651 21.15 63.32 11.19
N ASN A 652 21.53 64.23 10.29
CA ASN A 652 21.98 65.58 10.63
C ASN A 652 20.85 66.59 10.42
N ILE A 653 20.71 67.55 11.34
CA ILE A 653 19.99 68.80 11.09
C ILE A 653 21.03 69.90 10.91
N THR A 654 21.12 70.48 9.70
CA THR A 654 22.05 71.57 9.37
C THR A 654 21.39 72.95 9.54
N PRO A 655 22.14 74.01 9.91
CA PRO A 655 21.57 75.34 10.13
C PRO A 655 20.81 75.92 8.93
N LEU A 656 19.77 76.71 9.23
CA LEU A 656 19.10 77.53 8.21
C LEU A 656 19.87 78.84 8.01
N ALA A 657 20.26 79.10 6.76
CA ALA A 657 21.03 80.28 6.38
C ALA A 657 20.11 81.52 6.26
N ILE A 658 20.37 82.57 7.05
CA ILE A 658 19.54 83.77 7.13
C ILE A 658 20.36 85.05 6.96
N THR A 659 19.71 86.11 6.48
CA THR A 659 20.32 87.44 6.27
C THR A 659 19.69 88.45 7.22
N VAL A 660 20.49 89.23 7.93
CA VAL A 660 20.03 90.24 8.88
C VAL A 660 20.00 91.61 8.22
N SER A 661 18.86 92.29 8.34
CA SER A 661 18.64 93.66 7.88
C SER A 661 18.72 94.65 9.04
N ALA A 662 19.19 95.87 8.76
CA ALA A 662 19.27 96.96 9.74
C ALA A 662 18.37 98.13 9.34
N THR A 663 17.73 98.75 10.33
CA THR A 663 16.97 100.00 10.20
C THR A 663 17.64 101.07 11.05
N GLY A 664 18.12 102.15 10.41
CA GLY A 664 18.75 103.29 11.08
C GLY A 664 17.74 104.18 11.79
N GLN A 665 18.18 104.86 12.86
CA GLN A 665 17.33 105.72 13.66
C GLN A 665 17.70 107.19 13.44
N ASN A 666 16.69 108.06 13.27
CA ASN A 666 16.92 109.50 13.15
C ASN A 666 17.38 110.08 14.49
N LYS A 667 18.45 110.86 14.50
CA LYS A 667 18.98 111.53 15.70
C LYS A 667 19.11 113.04 15.51
N THR A 668 19.06 113.77 16.62
CA THR A 668 19.56 115.15 16.66
C THR A 668 21.08 115.15 16.72
N TYR A 669 21.70 116.18 16.19
CA TYR A 669 23.15 116.38 16.25
C TYR A 669 23.67 116.41 17.70
N ASP A 670 24.64 115.55 17.99
CA ASP A 670 25.28 115.38 19.30
C ASP A 670 26.83 115.40 19.21
N ALA A 671 27.36 115.91 18.09
CA ALA A 671 28.76 115.88 17.69
C ALA A 671 29.41 114.49 17.51
N THR A 672 28.66 113.37 17.63
CA THR A 672 29.18 112.01 17.44
C THR A 672 28.79 111.38 16.09
N VAL A 673 29.52 110.32 15.69
CA VAL A 673 29.18 109.49 14.52
C VAL A 673 28.28 108.30 14.84
N ASN A 674 28.01 108.01 16.12
CA ASN A 674 27.35 106.78 16.54
C ASN A 674 25.84 106.84 16.25
N ASP A 675 25.28 105.71 15.82
CA ASP A 675 23.83 105.50 15.68
C ASP A 675 23.37 104.32 16.56
N THR A 676 22.05 104.16 16.71
CA THR A 676 21.43 102.93 17.21
C THR A 676 20.55 102.34 16.12
N VAL A 677 20.79 101.09 15.73
CA VAL A 677 19.99 100.42 14.69
C VAL A 677 19.02 99.40 15.28
N THR A 678 17.88 99.22 14.61
CA THR A 678 17.02 98.05 14.85
C THR A 678 17.42 96.94 13.88
N LEU A 679 17.80 95.78 14.41
CA LEU A 679 18.18 94.60 13.63
C LEU A 679 17.04 93.58 13.55
N SER A 680 16.83 92.98 12.38
CA SER A 680 15.80 91.96 12.18
C SER A 680 16.15 91.01 11.02
N SER A 681 15.51 89.84 10.96
CA SER A 681 15.57 88.96 9.80
C SER A 681 14.21 88.29 9.57
N SER A 682 13.74 88.31 8.32
CA SER A 682 12.55 87.57 7.87
C SER A 682 12.80 86.07 7.65
N GLY A 683 14.05 85.61 7.80
CA GLY A 683 14.42 84.20 7.70
C GLY A 683 14.31 83.42 9.01
N VAL A 684 14.08 84.08 10.15
CA VAL A 684 13.79 83.41 11.42
C VAL A 684 12.38 82.83 11.37
N LEU A 685 12.26 81.54 11.71
CA LEU A 685 11.01 80.81 11.68
C LEU A 685 10.09 81.25 12.84
N ALA A 686 8.78 81.24 12.58
CA ALA A 686 7.79 81.72 13.54
C ALA A 686 7.79 80.88 14.84
N GLY A 687 8.11 81.53 15.96
CA GLY A 687 8.19 80.92 17.29
C GLY A 687 9.61 80.73 17.83
N ASP A 688 10.65 80.91 17.02
CA ASP A 688 12.04 80.79 17.46
C ASP A 688 12.56 82.05 18.17
N ALA A 689 13.29 81.85 19.27
CA ALA A 689 13.88 82.91 20.07
C ALA A 689 15.29 83.27 19.58
N VAL A 690 15.35 84.18 18.59
CA VAL A 690 16.60 84.74 18.04
C VAL A 690 16.62 86.26 18.18
N ASN A 691 17.59 86.77 18.94
CA ASN A 691 17.89 88.18 19.13
C ASN A 691 19.14 88.56 18.32
N PHE A 692 19.13 89.74 17.68
CA PHE A 692 20.26 90.25 16.91
C PHE A 692 20.94 91.43 17.61
N SER A 693 22.27 91.50 17.52
CA SER A 693 23.10 92.58 18.07
C SER A 693 24.29 92.86 17.17
N ASP A 694 24.65 94.13 16.97
CA ASP A 694 25.89 94.54 16.34
C ASP A 694 26.92 95.04 17.37
N THR A 695 28.14 95.32 16.91
CA THR A 695 29.22 95.89 17.75
C THR A 695 29.47 97.37 17.48
N SER A 696 28.90 97.92 16.40
CA SER A 696 29.08 99.30 15.96
C SER A 696 28.16 99.60 14.78
N ALA A 697 27.26 100.55 14.97
CA ALA A 697 26.54 101.26 13.92
C ALA A 697 27.00 102.74 13.89
N THR A 698 27.50 103.22 12.76
CA THR A 698 28.01 104.59 12.61
C THR A 698 27.62 105.27 11.30
N PHE A 699 27.31 106.56 11.39
CA PHE A 699 27.21 107.48 10.26
C PHE A 699 28.60 107.76 9.68
N ALA A 700 28.67 107.98 8.36
CA ALA A 700 29.92 108.34 7.68
C ALA A 700 30.58 109.66 8.16
N ASN A 701 29.83 110.53 8.87
CA ASN A 701 30.35 111.69 9.62
C ASN A 701 29.24 112.28 10.53
N LYS A 702 29.64 113.03 11.57
CA LYS A 702 28.75 113.62 12.59
C LYS A 702 27.74 114.64 12.04
N ASN A 703 28.00 115.24 10.88
CA ASN A 703 27.30 116.45 10.42
C ASN A 703 25.85 116.20 10.05
N VAL A 704 25.01 117.23 10.12
CA VAL A 704 23.61 117.22 9.70
C VAL A 704 23.44 116.73 8.26
N GLY A 705 22.33 116.03 7.99
CA GLY A 705 21.96 115.58 6.66
C GLY A 705 20.86 114.53 6.66
N ASN A 706 20.14 114.43 5.55
CA ASN A 706 19.08 113.43 5.35
C ASN A 706 19.62 112.16 4.66
N ALA A 707 19.02 111.02 4.95
CA ALA A 707 19.33 109.71 4.36
C ALA A 707 20.84 109.36 4.35
N LYS A 708 21.57 109.79 5.39
CA LYS A 708 22.99 109.49 5.55
C LYS A 708 23.17 107.99 5.76
N THR A 709 24.15 107.40 5.08
CA THR A 709 24.50 105.99 5.27
C THR A 709 24.97 105.74 6.70
N VAL A 710 24.36 104.73 7.33
CA VAL A 710 24.80 104.11 8.58
C VAL A 710 25.39 102.75 8.22
N SER A 711 26.66 102.54 8.59
CA SER A 711 27.39 101.29 8.41
C SER A 711 27.32 100.48 9.71
N VAL A 712 26.86 99.23 9.62
CA VAL A 712 26.66 98.33 10.76
C VAL A 712 27.63 97.15 10.66
N SER A 713 28.27 96.80 11.78
CA SER A 713 29.35 95.81 11.80
C SER A 713 29.41 94.96 13.07
N GLY A 714 29.84 93.71 12.91
CA GLY A 714 29.84 92.72 13.99
C GLY A 714 28.43 92.20 14.33
N ILE A 715 27.56 92.11 13.32
CA ILE A 715 26.22 91.53 13.48
C ILE A 715 26.36 90.08 13.95
N SER A 716 25.64 89.78 15.02
CA SER A 716 25.66 88.52 15.76
C SER A 716 24.24 88.13 16.17
N ALA A 717 24.03 86.83 16.42
CA ALA A 717 22.76 86.28 16.87
C ALA A 717 22.92 85.60 18.23
N SER A 718 21.91 85.74 19.09
CA SER A 718 21.85 85.17 20.44
C SER A 718 20.42 84.75 20.79
N GLY A 719 20.23 84.02 21.89
CA GLY A 719 18.94 83.42 22.25
C GLY A 719 18.95 81.90 22.12
N ALA A 720 17.85 81.25 22.50
CA ALA A 720 17.77 79.79 22.64
C ALA A 720 17.88 79.05 21.30
N ASP A 721 17.35 79.64 20.23
CA ASP A 721 17.31 79.03 18.90
C ASP A 721 18.40 79.54 17.96
N ALA A 722 19.23 80.50 18.38
CA ALA A 722 20.23 81.13 17.51
C ALA A 722 21.26 80.13 16.92
N GLY A 723 21.58 79.06 17.66
CA GLY A 723 22.44 77.97 17.17
C GLY A 723 21.83 77.12 16.04
N ASN A 724 20.54 77.30 15.73
CA ASN A 724 19.85 76.65 14.61
C ASN A 724 20.04 77.39 13.27
N TYR A 725 20.71 78.54 13.29
CA TYR A 725 20.84 79.45 12.15
C TYR A 725 22.30 79.75 11.83
N THR A 726 22.58 80.07 10.56
CA THR A 726 23.84 80.68 10.12
C THR A 726 23.58 82.05 9.52
N LEU A 727 24.39 83.04 9.90
CA LEU A 727 24.26 84.39 9.34
C LEU A 727 25.04 84.49 8.03
N ASN A 728 24.35 84.87 6.96
CA ASN A 728 24.94 85.17 5.65
C ASN A 728 25.78 86.46 5.66
N ASN A 729 25.55 87.34 6.65
CA ASN A 729 26.21 88.63 6.77
C ASN A 729 26.53 88.99 8.22
N SER A 730 27.76 89.46 8.46
CA SER A 730 28.22 90.07 9.72
C SER A 730 28.22 91.62 9.68
N THR A 731 27.76 92.18 8.56
CA THR A 731 27.66 93.63 8.30
C THR A 731 26.35 93.95 7.58
N ALA A 732 25.87 95.18 7.72
CA ALA A 732 24.73 95.70 6.97
C ALA A 732 24.92 97.20 6.70
N THR A 733 24.16 97.74 5.77
CA THR A 733 24.04 99.19 5.54
C THR A 733 22.58 99.60 5.61
N THR A 734 22.34 100.78 6.15
CA THR A 734 21.01 101.38 6.27
C THR A 734 21.14 102.90 6.18
N SER A 735 20.06 103.66 6.32
CA SER A 735 20.13 105.12 6.29
C SER A 735 19.20 105.79 7.30
N ALA A 736 19.65 106.96 7.78
CA ALA A 736 18.94 107.77 8.76
C ALA A 736 19.30 109.26 8.61
N ASN A 737 18.57 110.13 9.29
CA ASN A 737 18.78 111.57 9.29
C ASN A 737 19.51 112.02 10.57
N ILE A 738 20.47 112.95 10.42
CA ILE A 738 20.95 113.77 11.53
C ILE A 738 20.32 115.17 11.38
N THR A 739 19.49 115.57 12.34
CA THR A 739 18.83 116.88 12.37
C THR A 739 19.62 117.91 13.19
N PRO A 740 19.53 119.22 12.89
CA PRO A 740 20.29 120.24 13.61
C PRO A 740 19.97 120.34 15.09
N LEU A 741 20.97 120.67 15.90
CA LEU A 741 20.78 121.02 17.31
C LEU A 741 20.34 122.49 17.44
N ALA A 742 19.21 122.71 18.11
CA ALA A 742 18.64 124.04 18.31
C ALA A 742 19.37 124.80 19.43
N ILE A 743 19.88 126.00 19.14
CA ILE A 743 20.66 126.83 20.07
C ILE A 743 20.15 128.27 20.12
N THR A 744 20.40 128.93 21.25
CA THR A 744 20.00 130.32 21.51
C THR A 744 21.24 131.18 21.75
N VAL A 745 21.33 132.33 21.10
CA VAL A 745 22.44 133.28 21.21
C VAL A 745 22.06 134.44 22.12
N SER A 746 22.96 134.80 23.02
CA SER A 746 22.87 135.94 23.94
C SER A 746 23.86 137.04 23.54
N ALA A 747 23.58 138.27 23.97
CA ALA A 747 24.42 139.44 23.69
C ALA A 747 24.76 140.21 24.98
N THR A 748 26.01 140.65 25.09
CA THR A 748 26.50 141.50 26.19
C THR A 748 26.88 142.87 25.63
N GLY A 749 26.29 143.95 26.16
CA GLY A 749 26.54 145.32 25.70
C GLY A 749 27.81 145.95 26.26
N GLN A 750 28.56 146.63 25.39
CA GLN A 750 29.77 147.37 25.76
C GLN A 750 29.47 148.84 26.09
N ASN A 751 30.04 149.35 27.19
CA ASN A 751 29.91 150.74 27.62
C ASN A 751 30.67 151.70 26.68
N LYS A 752 30.15 152.93 26.51
CA LYS A 752 30.79 154.01 25.73
C LYS A 752 30.74 155.37 26.45
N THR A 753 31.57 156.30 26.00
CA THR A 753 31.42 157.73 26.31
C THR A 753 30.46 158.37 25.30
N TYR A 754 29.82 159.48 25.68
CA TYR A 754 28.97 160.28 24.80
C TYR A 754 29.77 160.83 23.58
N ASP A 755 29.39 160.33 22.41
CA ASP A 755 29.96 160.61 21.08
C ASP A 755 28.91 161.19 20.10
N ALA A 756 27.74 161.53 20.64
CA ALA A 756 26.51 161.86 19.93
C ALA A 756 25.89 160.77 19.02
N THR A 757 26.34 159.51 19.04
CA THR A 757 25.79 158.43 18.20
C THR A 757 25.03 157.35 19.00
N VAL A 758 24.07 156.69 18.34
CA VAL A 758 23.30 155.56 18.90
C VAL A 758 24.01 154.22 18.80
N ASN A 759 25.12 154.12 18.07
CA ASN A 759 25.78 152.85 17.81
C ASN A 759 26.32 152.23 19.10
N ALA A 760 26.07 150.94 19.27
CA ALA A 760 26.60 150.12 20.35
C ALA A 760 27.62 149.11 19.80
N SER A 761 28.37 148.48 20.69
CA SER A 761 29.12 147.26 20.38
C SER A 761 28.69 146.17 21.35
N VAL A 762 28.63 144.93 20.87
CA VAL A 762 28.20 143.77 21.67
C VAL A 762 29.21 142.63 21.54
N THR A 763 29.16 141.72 22.50
CA THR A 763 29.81 140.41 22.39
C THR A 763 28.71 139.35 22.39
N LEU A 764 28.73 138.47 21.39
CA LEU A 764 27.74 137.40 21.23
C LEU A 764 28.28 136.08 21.79
N SER A 765 27.42 135.30 22.44
CA SER A 765 27.76 133.98 22.96
C SER A 765 26.53 133.07 23.05
N SER A 766 26.72 131.75 22.92
CA SER A 766 25.66 130.77 23.09
C SER A 766 26.03 129.74 24.16
N SER A 767 25.03 129.11 24.78
CA SER A 767 25.20 128.06 25.79
C SER A 767 24.95 126.64 25.26
N GLY A 768 24.67 126.48 23.96
CA GLY A 768 24.23 125.21 23.36
C GLY A 768 25.13 124.64 22.26
N VAL A 769 26.22 125.33 21.89
CA VAL A 769 27.26 124.74 21.02
C VAL A 769 28.04 123.70 21.81
N LEU A 770 28.18 122.51 21.23
CA LEU A 770 28.83 121.36 21.85
C LEU A 770 30.35 121.52 21.89
N ALA A 771 30.99 120.90 22.88
CA ALA A 771 32.42 121.05 23.12
C ALA A 771 33.25 120.48 21.96
N GLY A 772 34.08 121.33 21.35
CA GLY A 772 34.93 120.99 20.21
C GLY A 772 34.45 121.53 18.86
N ASP A 773 33.20 122.01 18.78
CA ASP A 773 32.65 122.59 17.55
C ASP A 773 33.06 124.05 17.35
N THR A 774 33.28 124.45 16.09
CA THR A 774 33.64 125.82 15.72
C THR A 774 32.42 126.56 15.15
N VAL A 775 31.74 127.31 16.02
CA VAL A 775 30.62 128.19 15.66
C VAL A 775 30.87 129.61 16.16
N ASN A 776 31.01 130.56 15.22
CA ASN A 776 31.21 131.98 15.44
C ASN A 776 29.88 132.73 15.22
N PHE A 777 29.58 133.70 16.07
CA PHE A 777 28.36 134.51 16.00
C PHE A 777 28.67 135.96 15.59
N ALA A 778 27.85 136.52 14.70
CA ALA A 778 27.93 137.92 14.30
C ALA A 778 26.53 138.52 14.12
N ASP A 779 26.31 139.75 14.60
CA ASP A 779 25.14 140.57 14.31
C ASP A 779 25.38 141.50 13.12
N THR A 780 24.31 142.01 12.51
CA THR A 780 24.41 143.08 11.49
C THR A 780 24.18 144.47 12.07
N SER A 781 23.64 144.56 13.30
CA SER A 781 23.42 145.83 14.00
C SER A 781 23.22 145.65 15.50
N ALA A 782 23.90 146.49 16.28
CA ALA A 782 23.65 146.73 17.69
C ALA A 782 23.52 148.25 17.96
N ALA A 783 22.42 148.68 18.55
CA ALA A 783 22.17 150.11 18.79
C ALA A 783 21.46 150.39 20.12
N PHE A 784 21.88 151.47 20.77
CA PHE A 784 21.18 152.09 21.89
C PHE A 784 19.89 152.75 21.44
N ASN A 785 18.88 152.78 22.31
CA ASN A 785 17.61 153.47 22.06
C ASN A 785 17.69 154.98 21.79
N ASN A 786 18.78 155.66 22.18
CA ASN A 786 19.07 157.08 21.90
C ASN A 786 20.54 157.41 22.22
N LYS A 787 21.03 158.59 21.79
CA LYS A 787 22.43 159.04 22.01
C LYS A 787 22.75 159.48 23.45
N ASN A 788 21.77 159.60 24.34
CA ASN A 788 21.93 160.37 25.58
C ASN A 788 22.74 159.61 26.63
N VAL A 789 23.39 160.37 27.53
CA VAL A 789 24.05 159.86 28.73
C VAL A 789 23.06 159.09 29.62
N GLY A 790 23.49 157.96 30.19
CA GLY A 790 22.72 157.16 31.14
C GLY A 790 23.30 155.76 31.36
N ASN A 791 22.97 155.16 32.49
CA ASN A 791 23.38 153.79 32.85
C ASN A 791 22.34 152.76 32.39
N ALA A 792 22.77 151.52 32.14
CA ALA A 792 21.95 150.37 31.74
C ALA A 792 20.95 150.69 30.61
N LYS A 793 21.34 151.53 29.65
CA LYS A 793 20.50 151.88 28.50
C LYS A 793 20.31 150.64 27.62
N PRO A 794 19.08 150.36 27.16
CA PRO A 794 18.80 149.18 26.37
C PRO A 794 19.50 149.28 25.00
N VAL A 795 20.10 148.16 24.61
CA VAL A 795 20.72 147.91 23.31
C VAL A 795 19.93 146.79 22.63
N SER A 796 19.39 147.08 21.46
CA SER A 796 18.76 146.08 20.59
C SER A 796 19.81 145.53 19.62
N VAL A 797 19.81 144.21 19.43
CA VAL A 797 20.72 143.49 18.53
C VAL A 797 19.91 142.70 17.51
N ALA A 798 20.25 142.81 16.23
CA ALA A 798 19.54 142.16 15.14
C ALA A 798 20.47 141.65 14.04
N GLY A 799 19.99 140.64 13.31
CA GLY A 799 20.78 139.97 12.26
C GLY A 799 21.79 138.97 12.83
N ILE A 800 21.48 138.35 13.98
CA ILE A 800 22.35 137.35 14.60
C ILE A 800 22.44 136.14 13.68
N SER A 801 23.65 135.87 13.20
CA SER A 801 24.00 134.80 12.29
C SER A 801 25.08 133.90 12.91
N ALA A 802 25.08 132.63 12.50
CA ALA A 802 26.08 131.64 12.88
C ALA A 802 26.95 131.28 11.66
N SER A 803 28.25 131.14 11.87
CA SER A 803 29.25 130.84 10.85
C SER A 803 30.38 129.97 11.42
N GLY A 804 31.27 129.43 10.58
CA GLY A 804 32.29 128.47 11.01
C GLY A 804 31.99 127.04 10.55
N ALA A 805 32.94 126.13 10.80
CA ALA A 805 32.94 124.79 10.20
C ALA A 805 31.73 123.93 10.60
N ASP A 806 31.28 124.05 11.85
CA ASP A 806 30.18 123.25 12.39
C ASP A 806 28.83 123.98 12.37
N ALA A 807 28.76 125.24 11.93
CA ALA A 807 27.54 126.07 12.02
C ALA A 807 26.32 125.46 11.30
N GLY A 808 26.53 124.70 10.22
CA GLY A 808 25.47 123.97 9.52
C GLY A 808 24.86 122.80 10.30
N ASN A 809 25.46 122.44 11.44
CA ASN A 809 24.95 121.42 12.36
C ASN A 809 23.94 121.99 13.39
N TYR A 810 23.75 123.30 13.39
CA TYR A 810 22.96 124.03 14.39
C TYR A 810 21.82 124.82 13.75
N THR A 811 20.76 125.04 14.51
CA THR A 811 19.69 126.00 14.18
C THR A 811 19.62 127.10 15.23
N LEU A 812 19.59 128.36 14.77
CA LEU A 812 19.39 129.52 15.65
C LEU A 812 17.90 129.65 15.99
N ASN A 813 17.57 129.53 17.28
CA ASN A 813 16.24 129.84 17.81
C ASN A 813 15.91 131.34 17.77
N ASN A 814 16.93 132.20 17.71
CA ASN A 814 16.77 133.65 17.68
C ASN A 814 17.76 134.34 16.72
N ASN A 815 17.25 135.27 15.92
CA ASN A 815 18.00 136.18 15.03
C ASN A 815 18.14 137.59 15.65
N THR A 816 17.68 137.77 16.89
CA THR A 816 17.70 139.02 17.65
C THR A 816 18.02 138.75 19.11
N ALA A 817 18.61 139.74 19.78
CA ALA A 817 18.82 139.73 21.23
C ALA A 817 18.64 141.15 21.79
N THR A 818 18.46 141.24 23.11
CA THR A 818 18.47 142.52 23.83
C THR A 818 19.49 142.45 24.96
N THR A 819 20.13 143.58 25.23
CA THR A 819 21.15 143.72 26.26
C THR A 819 21.16 145.17 26.78
N SER A 820 22.09 145.53 27.66
CA SER A 820 22.19 146.91 28.16
C SER A 820 23.63 147.34 28.40
N ALA A 821 23.89 148.65 28.29
CA ALA A 821 25.20 149.25 28.52
C ALA A 821 25.07 150.74 28.92
N ASN A 822 26.16 151.34 29.36
CA ASN A 822 26.22 152.74 29.80
C ASN A 822 26.71 153.67 28.67
N ILE A 823 26.16 154.88 28.63
CA ILE A 823 26.73 156.04 27.92
C ILE A 823 27.14 157.07 28.98
N THR A 824 28.43 157.41 29.09
CA THR A 824 28.96 158.33 30.12
C THR A 824 29.15 159.77 29.60
N PRO A 825 29.07 160.81 30.46
CA PRO A 825 29.12 162.20 30.01
C PRO A 825 30.53 162.69 29.59
N LEU A 826 30.54 163.75 28.78
CA LEU A 826 31.73 164.49 28.34
C LEU A 826 31.88 165.79 29.16
N ALA A 827 33.12 166.26 29.37
CA ALA A 827 33.43 167.40 30.26
C ALA A 827 33.71 168.73 29.52
N ILE A 828 33.40 169.87 30.18
CA ILE A 828 33.36 171.23 29.61
C ILE A 828 33.91 172.24 30.66
N THR A 829 34.54 173.35 30.24
CA THR A 829 35.24 174.35 31.11
C THR A 829 34.75 175.79 30.88
N VAL A 830 34.83 176.67 31.90
CA VAL A 830 34.28 178.05 31.90
C VAL A 830 35.20 179.05 32.66
N ASN A 831 35.35 180.29 32.17
CA ASN A 831 36.20 181.38 32.70
C ASN A 831 35.45 182.74 32.86
N ALA A 832 35.98 183.69 33.65
CA ALA A 832 35.38 185.00 33.98
C ALA A 832 36.38 186.18 34.07
N THR A 833 35.94 187.43 33.81
CA THR A 833 36.77 188.67 33.86
C THR A 833 35.96 189.94 34.26
N GLY A 834 36.50 190.86 35.08
CA GLY A 834 35.82 192.09 35.59
C GLY A 834 36.29 193.44 35.02
N GLN A 835 35.77 194.58 35.52
CA GLN A 835 35.86 195.91 34.88
C GLN A 835 36.35 197.07 35.80
N ASN A 836 36.25 198.33 35.34
CA ASN A 836 36.74 199.56 36.00
C ASN A 836 35.61 200.57 36.25
N LYS A 837 35.71 201.39 37.31
CA LYS A 837 34.64 202.28 37.79
C LYS A 837 35.13 203.62 38.37
N THR A 838 34.34 204.68 38.21
CA THR A 838 34.54 205.99 38.86
C THR A 838 33.97 206.01 40.28
N TYR A 839 34.64 206.67 41.23
CA TYR A 839 34.27 206.68 42.65
C TYR A 839 32.87 207.27 42.91
N ASP A 840 31.95 206.42 43.39
CA ASP A 840 30.60 206.77 43.87
C ASP A 840 30.36 206.39 45.34
N GLY A 841 31.40 205.89 46.03
CA GLY A 841 31.33 205.41 47.42
C GLY A 841 30.83 203.96 47.60
N THR A 842 30.52 203.24 46.52
CA THR A 842 30.03 201.84 46.55
C THR A 842 31.08 200.84 46.04
N VAL A 843 30.79 199.53 46.15
CA VAL A 843 31.74 198.45 45.84
C VAL A 843 31.30 197.46 44.74
N ASN A 844 30.14 197.63 44.10
CA ASN A 844 29.68 196.65 43.08
C ASN A 844 30.43 196.80 41.74
N ASP A 845 30.68 195.67 41.08
CA ASP A 845 31.26 195.54 39.73
C ASP A 845 30.43 194.57 38.85
N THR A 846 30.86 194.31 37.61
CA THR A 846 30.26 193.34 36.69
C THR A 846 31.33 192.53 35.94
N VAL A 847 31.04 191.25 35.65
CA VAL A 847 31.97 190.33 34.97
C VAL A 847 31.39 189.72 33.69
N THR A 848 32.27 189.32 32.77
CA THR A 848 31.93 188.62 31.52
C THR A 848 32.42 187.16 31.54
N LEU A 849 31.60 186.21 31.07
CA LEU A 849 31.90 184.77 31.06
C LEU A 849 32.21 184.22 29.65
N SER A 850 32.97 183.12 29.56
CA SER A 850 33.22 182.35 28.32
C SER A 850 33.56 180.88 28.60
N SER A 851 33.45 179.98 27.63
CA SER A 851 33.57 178.51 27.82
C SER A 851 34.22 177.75 26.66
N SER A 852 34.66 176.51 26.91
CA SER A 852 35.14 175.58 25.88
C SER A 852 34.83 174.11 26.22
N GLY A 853 34.59 173.29 25.19
CA GLY A 853 34.36 171.83 25.32
C GLY A 853 33.00 171.31 24.84
N VAL A 854 32.08 172.18 24.40
CA VAL A 854 30.75 171.77 23.86
C VAL A 854 30.91 171.09 22.48
N LEU A 855 30.23 169.96 22.25
CA LEU A 855 30.18 169.33 20.92
C LEU A 855 29.24 170.09 19.98
N ALA A 856 29.57 170.13 18.69
CA ALA A 856 28.79 170.83 17.68
C ALA A 856 27.35 170.27 17.58
N GLY A 857 26.36 171.14 17.82
CA GLY A 857 24.93 170.79 17.82
C GLY A 857 24.30 170.65 19.20
N ASP A 858 25.10 170.56 20.28
CA ASP A 858 24.60 170.62 21.65
C ASP A 858 24.69 172.08 22.19
N ALA A 859 23.78 172.48 23.09
CA ALA A 859 23.64 173.87 23.57
C ALA A 859 23.80 173.96 25.10
N VAL A 860 24.57 174.93 25.59
CA VAL A 860 24.88 175.13 27.02
C VAL A 860 24.96 176.62 27.36
N ASN A 861 24.31 177.04 28.45
CA ASN A 861 24.32 178.42 28.96
C ASN A 861 25.07 178.51 30.30
N PHE A 862 25.64 179.69 30.59
CA PHE A 862 26.40 179.97 31.82
C PHE A 862 26.00 181.35 32.39
N SER A 863 26.06 181.52 33.71
CA SER A 863 25.64 182.76 34.39
C SER A 863 26.46 183.03 35.67
N ASP A 864 26.63 184.32 35.99
CA ASP A 864 27.25 184.83 37.22
C ASP A 864 26.21 184.99 38.35
N THR A 865 26.65 185.19 39.60
CA THR A 865 25.78 185.54 40.74
C THR A 865 26.21 186.73 41.60
N SER A 866 27.46 187.23 41.51
CA SER A 866 27.89 188.48 42.18
C SER A 866 29.33 188.89 41.84
N ALA A 867 29.58 190.18 41.61
CA ALA A 867 30.92 190.77 41.49
C ALA A 867 31.08 192.07 42.31
N THR A 868 32.22 192.22 43.01
CA THR A 868 32.50 193.39 43.86
C THR A 868 34.00 193.73 43.93
N PHE A 869 34.31 195.03 44.07
CA PHE A 869 35.61 195.57 44.45
C PHE A 869 35.85 195.44 45.97
N ALA A 870 37.12 195.32 46.40
CA ALA A 870 37.46 195.05 47.79
C ALA A 870 37.39 196.26 48.76
N ASN A 871 37.31 197.50 48.27
CA ASN A 871 37.27 198.72 49.08
C ASN A 871 36.64 199.86 48.26
N LYS A 872 36.01 200.83 48.94
CA LYS A 872 35.44 202.04 48.31
C LYS A 872 36.46 203.17 48.12
N ASN A 873 37.45 203.34 49.00
CA ASN A 873 38.26 204.58 49.05
C ASN A 873 39.20 204.74 47.85
N VAL A 874 39.29 205.95 47.28
CA VAL A 874 40.33 206.31 46.31
C VAL A 874 41.68 206.46 47.02
N ALA A 875 42.69 205.73 46.55
CA ALA A 875 44.09 205.89 46.96
C ALA A 875 45.00 205.84 45.73
N THR A 876 46.00 206.74 45.65
CA THR A 876 47.01 206.69 44.59
C THR A 876 47.98 205.53 44.80
N PRO A 877 48.48 204.88 43.73
CA PRO A 877 48.86 203.47 43.83
C PRO A 877 50.32 203.23 44.25
N LYS A 878 50.53 202.48 45.34
CA LYS A 878 51.69 201.59 45.49
C LYS A 878 51.31 200.24 46.13
N PRO A 879 51.99 199.13 45.78
CA PRO A 879 51.46 197.78 45.99
C PRO A 879 52.11 197.02 47.16
N SER A 880 51.36 196.10 47.77
CA SER A 880 51.87 195.04 48.67
C SER A 880 51.63 193.65 48.05
N ARG A 881 52.57 192.72 48.20
CA ARG A 881 52.59 191.41 47.51
C ARG A 881 52.25 190.24 48.44
N TYR A 882 51.33 189.38 47.98
CA TYR A 882 51.32 187.90 48.05
C TYR A 882 52.32 187.14 48.96
N ARG A 883 51.82 186.20 49.80
CA ARG A 883 52.33 184.79 49.85
C ARG A 883 51.57 183.75 50.73
N ALA A 884 51.33 182.57 50.12
CA ALA A 884 51.53 181.16 50.58
C ALA A 884 50.81 180.48 51.80
N SER A 885 50.05 179.40 51.50
CA SER A 885 50.21 177.92 51.81
C SER A 885 50.56 177.40 53.25
N PRO A 886 50.59 176.06 53.60
CA PRO A 886 50.25 174.77 52.93
C PRO A 886 49.22 173.91 53.78
N PRO A 887 49.36 172.63 54.29
CA PRO A 887 49.98 171.32 53.87
C PRO A 887 49.16 169.97 54.12
N ALA A 888 49.71 168.82 53.65
CA ALA A 888 49.71 167.42 54.25
C ALA A 888 48.46 166.45 54.24
N ARG A 889 48.58 165.08 54.22
CA ARG A 889 49.52 164.09 53.59
C ARG A 889 49.09 162.57 53.73
N ARG A 890 49.60 161.69 52.81
CA ARG A 890 49.55 160.16 52.69
C ARG A 890 48.42 159.62 51.75
N ARG A 891 48.57 158.72 50.74
CA ARG A 891 49.34 157.47 50.39
C ARG A 891 48.66 156.16 50.87
N ARG A 892 48.56 155.02 50.11
CA ARG A 892 49.37 154.49 48.96
C ARG A 892 48.66 153.31 48.17
N GLN A 893 48.78 153.23 46.82
CA GLN A 893 48.84 152.01 45.93
C GLN A 893 47.65 150.99 45.86
N LEU A 894 47.44 150.12 44.84
CA LEU A 894 48.08 149.80 43.53
C LEU A 894 47.06 149.12 42.52
N HIS A 895 47.23 149.34 41.20
CA HIS A 895 46.72 148.65 39.95
C HIS A 895 45.46 147.74 39.93
N HIS A 896 44.53 147.85 38.96
CA HIS A 896 44.57 147.52 37.50
C HIS A 896 44.77 146.02 37.17
N GLN A 897 44.02 145.40 36.25
CA GLN A 897 42.87 145.87 35.43
C GLN A 897 41.57 145.17 35.84
#